data_AF-A0AAU1QAH7-F1
#
_entry.id   AF-A0AAU1QAH7-F1
#
_cell.length_a   1.000
_cell.length_b   1.000
_cell.length_c   1.000
_cell.angle_alpha   90.00
_cell.angle_beta   90.00
_cell.angle_gamma   90.00
#
_symmetry.space_group_name_H-M   'P 1'
#
loop_
_entity.id
_entity.type
_entity.pdbx_description
1 polymer ?
#
loop_
_entity_poly.entity_id
_entity_poly.type
_entity_poly.pdbx_seq_one_letter_code
_entity_poly.pdbx_strand_id
1 'polypeptide(L)'
;MRRRARSILAAISLLTAGLAAVPLAQAQPVGDDGLSVWHAQVSKAQVPLILAAGADGHELSEQVPDKGTATVELYLTKKQAGELREQGIGITEHTLSTRAQKRVAAAGDGVFRPYSGESGLQREILATAQANPALTKVVSIGKTLKGQDILALKVSKGAKKYRDGSKPATLYMSNQHAREWITPEMTRRLMHYYLANYGKDPRITKIVDSGELWFVLSANPDGYDYTFTGTAERQWRKNLHDNNGDGKIAPGDGVDLNRNFTYKWGYDNEGSSPDPFDETYRGTAPASEPETRALDAFEKRIGFEYGINYHSAAELLLYGVGWQVATPTPDDVLYKSLAGTPGNSAIPGYRPQVSSELYTTNGEADGHAANVNGMMMYTPEMSTCATASRVDPNDTWNAADCASVFTFPDDEKLIQQEFAKNIPFALSVAETSAHPDQPSSALGLKAADFTPDPFTVSYARGGDQEVAVTARKSVRDKELKYRVNGGTVHDQTLRPFKGGETYGGDDNIRFDEYRAKVQDGDVGDKVEVWFTGETRDGTPTSSEHFTYTVAERPRGDTLVIAEEGGTTPAKNTAAYTKALADNGRRSAVWDVATQGAPHRLGVLSHFRTALWYTGAAAPSWATTQAVREFVNEGGKLITTGERAGGNANLGGALSDDFAQYYLGASGRASLAGVNNFLGTGGLVGASAGLAGAPDNPLDAAGAYTITSDTLPPAQFPQFRSKAAGDYPGVRMPFSPYEGQWYAAASHSNGSWMRLSRPLDLTAVGAAAKPAMNLRISFNTEPGYDNAVFEVHTVGQDDWTTLPDANGGTQTTVPTQCDEGFYVNQHPFLRHYLTVGSSACTPSGTSGSWNSFTGASDGWKAASFDLSAYAGKQIEVSVSYITDPGDGGRGIFVDDTKLVVGGGELGAEGFETSLGPWTASGPPDGSPALRGNWARSQDLFPSAGAITTRNTVLIGFGLEHVPGAADRKQLIGKALSALRR
;
A
#
# COMPACT_ATOMS: atom_id res chain seq x y z
N MET A 1 -52.02 1.44 -19.24
CA MET A 1 -52.36 0.83 -20.54
C MET A 1 -51.77 1.71 -21.66
N ARG A 2 -51.14 1.15 -22.71
CA ARG A 2 -50.61 1.79 -23.96
C ARG A 2 -49.95 3.20 -23.84
N ARG A 3 -48.62 3.36 -23.98
CA ARG A 3 -47.72 3.30 -25.17
C ARG A 3 -47.69 4.55 -26.08
N ARG A 4 -46.46 4.95 -26.46
CA ARG A 4 -46.02 5.89 -27.54
C ARG A 4 -46.16 7.39 -27.16
N ALA A 5 -45.19 8.31 -27.33
CA ALA A 5 -43.92 8.41 -28.09
C ALA A 5 -44.02 8.76 -29.59
N ARG A 6 -43.01 9.50 -30.09
CA ARG A 6 -42.72 10.05 -31.45
C ARG A 6 -43.06 11.54 -31.68
N SER A 7 -42.40 12.31 -32.58
CA SER A 7 -40.99 12.35 -33.07
C SER A 7 -40.82 13.32 -34.27
N ILE A 8 -39.70 14.06 -34.31
CA ILE A 8 -38.82 14.29 -35.50
C ILE A 8 -39.25 15.28 -36.64
N LEU A 9 -38.23 15.95 -37.23
CA LEU A 9 -38.13 16.75 -38.49
C LEU A 9 -38.87 18.13 -38.57
N ALA A 10 -38.43 19.15 -39.35
CA ALA A 10 -37.08 19.64 -39.75
C ALA A 10 -37.15 20.87 -40.72
N ALA A 11 -35.99 21.56 -40.89
CA ALA A 11 -35.49 22.19 -42.13
C ALA A 11 -36.19 23.43 -42.74
N ILE A 12 -35.60 24.25 -43.65
CA ILE A 12 -34.20 24.66 -44.02
C ILE A 12 -34.30 25.97 -44.86
N SER A 13 -33.44 26.98 -44.65
CA SER A 13 -32.87 27.92 -45.66
C SER A 13 -31.79 28.80 -44.98
N LEU A 14 -30.58 29.13 -45.49
CA LEU A 14 -30.06 29.43 -46.85
C LEU A 14 -30.50 30.83 -47.35
N LEU A 15 -29.66 31.83 -47.69
CA LEU A 15 -28.19 32.11 -47.78
C LEU A 15 -28.01 33.66 -47.60
N THR A 16 -26.91 34.43 -47.66
CA THR A 16 -25.41 34.40 -47.87
C THR A 16 -24.90 35.82 -47.46
N ALA A 17 -23.62 36.22 -47.35
CA ALA A 17 -22.30 35.64 -47.00
C ALA A 17 -21.25 36.81 -46.99
N GLY A 18 -20.04 36.64 -46.41
CA GLY A 18 -18.97 37.66 -46.42
C GLY A 18 -17.59 37.11 -46.01
N LEU A 19 -16.57 37.32 -46.84
CA LEU A 19 -15.26 36.64 -46.74
C LEU A 19 -14.13 37.54 -46.25
N ALA A 20 -13.33 37.03 -45.32
CA ALA A 20 -11.93 37.41 -45.09
C ALA A 20 -11.14 36.11 -44.83
N ALA A 21 -9.94 35.98 -45.41
CA ALA A 21 -9.20 34.73 -45.39
C ALA A 21 -8.38 34.55 -44.09
N VAL A 22 -8.59 33.42 -43.42
CA VAL A 22 -7.73 32.89 -42.35
C VAL A 22 -6.97 31.70 -42.95
N PRO A 23 -5.69 31.45 -42.61
CA PRO A 23 -4.96 30.29 -43.12
C PRO A 23 -5.68 28.98 -42.77
N LEU A 24 -5.66 28.01 -43.69
CA LEU A 24 -6.01 26.63 -43.38
C LEU A 24 -4.94 26.07 -42.44
N ALA A 25 -5.19 26.15 -41.13
CA ALA A 25 -4.50 25.31 -40.17
C ALA A 25 -4.76 23.86 -40.55
N GLN A 26 -3.74 23.19 -41.09
CA GLN A 26 -3.78 21.74 -41.25
C GLN A 26 -3.99 21.15 -39.86
N ALA A 27 -4.99 20.27 -39.72
CA ALA A 27 -5.17 19.55 -38.47
C ALA A 27 -3.87 18.80 -38.16
N GLN A 28 -3.20 19.18 -37.07
CA GLN A 28 -2.08 18.39 -36.57
C GLN A 28 -2.60 16.97 -36.26
N PRO A 29 -1.83 15.92 -36.58
CA PRO A 29 -2.15 14.58 -36.08
C PRO A 29 -2.28 14.65 -34.56
N VAL A 30 -3.38 14.09 -34.03
CA VAL A 30 -3.55 13.95 -32.59
C VAL A 30 -2.44 13.04 -32.07
N GLY A 31 -1.83 13.41 -30.95
CA GLY A 31 -0.77 12.63 -30.31
C GLY A 31 -1.27 11.24 -29.93
N ASP A 32 -0.51 10.22 -30.31
CA ASP A 32 -0.77 8.82 -29.99
C ASP A 32 -0.31 8.51 -28.56
N ASP A 33 -1.16 8.79 -27.56
CA ASP A 33 -0.87 8.69 -26.12
C ASP A 33 -1.74 7.62 -25.42
N GLY A 34 -1.85 6.45 -26.06
CA GLY A 34 -2.50 5.26 -25.48
C GLY A 34 -1.63 4.55 -24.42
N LEU A 35 -2.22 3.57 -23.72
CA LEU A 35 -1.55 2.80 -22.67
C LEU A 35 -0.60 1.75 -23.28
N SER A 36 0.71 2.00 -23.21
CA SER A 36 1.77 1.11 -23.67
C SER A 36 2.33 0.22 -22.55
N VAL A 37 3.08 -0.82 -22.94
CA VAL A 37 3.90 -1.66 -22.03
C VAL A 37 5.30 -1.08 -21.94
N TRP A 38 5.89 -1.11 -20.75
CA TRP A 38 7.22 -0.58 -20.51
C TRP A 38 8.03 -1.48 -19.58
N HIS A 39 9.30 -1.72 -19.91
CA HIS A 39 10.24 -2.47 -19.07
C HIS A 39 11.13 -1.50 -18.32
N ALA A 40 11.09 -1.58 -17.00
CA ALA A 40 11.70 -0.68 -16.04
C ALA A 40 12.77 -1.38 -15.22
N GLN A 41 13.97 -0.82 -15.11
CA GLN A 41 14.95 -1.25 -14.12
C GLN A 41 14.64 -0.61 -12.76
N VAL A 42 14.31 -1.42 -11.76
CA VAL A 42 13.86 -0.98 -10.43
C VAL A 42 14.82 -1.48 -9.37
N SER A 43 15.31 -0.60 -8.51
CA SER A 43 16.03 -0.96 -7.28
C SER A 43 15.10 -0.99 -6.08
N LYS A 44 15.50 -1.63 -4.97
CA LYS A 44 14.59 -1.89 -3.84
C LYS A 44 14.04 -0.62 -3.16
N ALA A 45 14.72 0.52 -3.34
CA ALA A 45 14.24 1.83 -2.89
C ALA A 45 13.08 2.37 -3.76
N GLN A 46 13.05 2.04 -5.06
CA GLN A 46 12.11 2.55 -6.05
C GLN A 46 10.81 1.72 -6.15
N VAL A 47 10.69 0.65 -5.36
CA VAL A 47 9.50 -0.20 -5.30
C VAL A 47 8.20 0.58 -4.98
N PRO A 48 8.19 1.54 -4.03
CA PRO A 48 7.00 2.38 -3.78
C PRO A 48 6.60 3.26 -4.97
N LEU A 49 7.58 3.81 -5.69
CA LEU A 49 7.35 4.67 -6.86
C LEU A 49 6.56 3.93 -7.96
N ILE A 50 6.91 2.66 -8.17
CA ILE A 50 6.22 1.77 -9.12
C ILE A 50 4.80 1.40 -8.64
N LEU A 51 4.63 1.13 -7.35
CA LEU A 51 3.33 0.84 -6.75
C LEU A 51 2.37 2.03 -6.91
N ALA A 52 2.85 3.25 -6.68
CA ALA A 52 2.10 4.49 -6.84
C ALA A 52 1.65 4.75 -8.29
N ALA A 53 2.33 4.16 -9.28
CA ALA A 53 1.92 4.19 -10.68
C ALA A 53 0.90 3.09 -11.08
N GLY A 54 0.38 2.34 -10.11
CA GLY A 54 -0.69 1.36 -10.32
C GLY A 54 -0.24 0.01 -10.90
N ALA A 55 1.02 -0.36 -10.69
CA ALA A 55 1.54 -1.69 -11.01
C ALA A 55 1.44 -2.66 -9.83
N ASP A 56 1.20 -3.94 -10.12
CA ASP A 56 0.91 -4.95 -9.09
C ASP A 56 2.20 -5.46 -8.41
N GLY A 57 2.33 -5.17 -7.11
CA GLY A 57 3.57 -5.21 -6.30
C GLY A 57 4.45 -6.47 -6.21
N HIS A 58 4.08 -7.61 -6.82
CA HIS A 58 4.79 -8.87 -6.54
C HIS A 58 6.11 -8.96 -7.28
N GLU A 59 6.13 -8.50 -8.53
CA GLU A 59 7.36 -8.42 -9.32
C GLU A 59 8.40 -7.50 -8.65
N LEU A 60 7.94 -6.61 -7.78
CA LEU A 60 8.73 -5.57 -7.14
C LEU A 60 9.33 -6.00 -5.80
N SER A 61 8.57 -6.70 -4.96
CA SER A 61 9.07 -7.12 -3.64
C SER A 61 9.98 -8.36 -3.70
N GLU A 62 9.79 -9.24 -4.70
CA GLU A 62 10.51 -10.52 -4.79
C GLU A 62 11.65 -10.52 -5.83
N GLN A 63 11.48 -9.88 -7.00
CA GLN A 63 12.50 -9.94 -8.07
C GLN A 63 13.62 -8.91 -7.84
N VAL A 64 13.33 -7.80 -7.16
CA VAL A 64 14.27 -6.70 -6.94
C VAL A 64 15.24 -7.03 -5.80
N PRO A 65 16.55 -7.17 -6.07
CA PRO A 65 17.52 -7.59 -5.05
C PRO A 65 17.78 -6.48 -4.01
N ASP A 66 18.23 -6.86 -2.82
CA ASP A 66 18.69 -5.93 -1.77
C ASP A 66 19.84 -5.00 -2.22
N LYS A 67 20.50 -5.33 -3.35
CA LYS A 67 21.50 -4.49 -4.03
C LYS A 67 21.44 -4.71 -5.54
N GLY A 68 21.27 -3.63 -6.30
CA GLY A 68 21.14 -3.64 -7.76
C GLY A 68 19.71 -3.31 -8.21
N THR A 69 19.43 -3.59 -9.47
CA THR A 69 18.11 -3.42 -10.10
C THR A 69 17.60 -4.76 -10.64
N ALA A 70 16.28 -4.87 -10.82
CA ALA A 70 15.64 -5.93 -11.61
C ALA A 70 14.66 -5.31 -12.61
N THR A 71 14.37 -6.03 -13.70
CA THR A 71 13.44 -5.56 -14.72
C THR A 71 12.00 -5.90 -14.32
N VAL A 72 11.21 -4.87 -14.01
CA VAL A 72 9.78 -4.94 -13.72
C VAL A 72 9.00 -4.39 -14.91
N GLU A 73 7.76 -4.82 -15.09
CA GLU A 73 6.90 -4.32 -16.15
C GLU A 73 5.80 -3.36 -15.67
N LEU A 74 5.45 -2.42 -16.55
CA LEU A 74 4.60 -1.27 -16.29
C LEU A 74 3.61 -1.03 -17.43
N TYR A 75 2.45 -0.49 -17.06
CA TYR A 75 1.29 -0.28 -17.94
C TYR A 75 0.87 1.18 -17.90
N LEU A 76 1.31 1.96 -18.88
CA LEU A 76 1.41 3.41 -18.77
C LEU A 76 1.17 4.10 -20.12
N THR A 77 0.55 5.27 -20.10
CA THR A 77 0.58 6.20 -21.25
C THR A 77 2.01 6.64 -21.60
N LYS A 78 2.23 7.22 -22.77
CA LYS A 78 3.53 7.85 -23.08
C LYS A 78 3.75 9.10 -22.23
N LYS A 79 2.69 9.71 -21.68
CA LYS A 79 2.78 10.65 -20.56
C LYS A 79 3.22 9.98 -19.26
N GLN A 80 2.59 8.90 -18.80
CA GLN A 80 2.92 8.22 -17.54
C GLN A 80 4.25 7.45 -17.58
N ALA A 81 4.75 7.09 -18.76
CA ALA A 81 6.09 6.52 -18.98
C ALA A 81 7.08 7.50 -19.61
N GLY A 82 6.63 8.71 -19.95
CA GLY A 82 7.36 9.92 -19.61
C GLY A 82 7.57 9.86 -18.12
N GLU A 83 6.54 10.11 -17.31
CA GLU A 83 6.61 10.20 -15.86
C GLU A 83 7.28 8.98 -15.15
N LEU A 84 7.36 7.76 -15.69
CA LEU A 84 8.21 6.70 -15.13
C LEU A 84 9.63 6.61 -15.71
N ARG A 85 9.91 7.24 -16.87
CA ARG A 85 11.26 7.61 -17.38
C ARG A 85 11.89 8.78 -16.64
N GLU A 86 11.24 9.17 -15.57
CA GLU A 86 11.45 10.43 -14.89
C GLU A 86 11.60 10.20 -13.35
N GLN A 87 11.37 8.96 -12.85
CA GLN A 87 11.50 8.44 -11.47
C GLN A 87 12.72 7.53 -11.08
N GLY A 88 13.94 7.82 -11.53
CA GLY A 88 15.13 6.93 -11.52
C GLY A 88 15.05 5.54 -12.18
N ILE A 89 13.89 5.10 -12.65
CA ILE A 89 13.53 3.72 -13.00
C ILE A 89 13.89 3.39 -14.46
N GLY A 90 15.10 2.92 -14.80
CA GLY A 90 15.58 2.76 -16.19
C GLY A 90 14.61 2.08 -17.18
N ILE A 91 13.77 2.87 -17.86
CA ILE A 91 12.56 2.37 -18.52
C ILE A 91 12.52 2.60 -20.03
N THR A 92 12.18 1.56 -20.76
CA THR A 92 12.06 1.53 -22.22
C THR A 92 10.65 1.10 -22.63
N GLU A 93 10.10 1.70 -23.71
CA GLU A 93 8.84 1.20 -24.29
C GLU A 93 9.09 -0.21 -24.78
N HIS A 94 8.38 -1.19 -24.22
CA HIS A 94 8.63 -2.59 -24.52
C HIS A 94 7.91 -3.00 -25.81
N THR A 95 8.41 -2.44 -26.91
CA THR A 95 7.90 -2.71 -28.24
C THR A 95 8.61 -3.91 -28.84
N LEU A 96 7.88 -4.98 -29.10
CA LEU A 96 8.37 -6.08 -29.92
C LEU A 96 8.82 -5.54 -31.29
N SER A 97 10.05 -5.88 -31.71
CA SER A 97 10.52 -5.56 -33.06
C SER A 97 9.58 -6.11 -34.13
N THR A 98 9.52 -5.52 -35.32
CA THR A 98 8.64 -6.00 -36.41
C THR A 98 8.91 -7.46 -36.82
N ARG A 99 10.09 -8.01 -36.49
CA ARG A 99 10.39 -9.45 -36.63
C ARG A 99 9.80 -10.29 -35.51
N ALA A 100 9.89 -9.81 -34.26
CA ALA A 100 9.26 -10.43 -33.09
C ALA A 100 7.72 -10.42 -33.22
N GLN A 101 7.11 -9.27 -33.54
CA GLN A 101 5.68 -9.14 -33.83
C GLN A 101 5.20 -10.15 -34.89
N LYS A 102 5.95 -10.31 -35.99
CA LYS A 102 5.63 -11.28 -37.05
C LYS A 102 5.87 -12.73 -36.66
N ARG A 103 6.75 -13.01 -35.69
CA ARG A 103 6.93 -14.36 -35.12
C ARG A 103 5.76 -14.68 -34.18
N VAL A 104 5.48 -13.80 -33.22
CA VAL A 104 4.33 -13.88 -32.30
C VAL A 104 3.02 -14.06 -33.06
N ALA A 105 2.72 -13.21 -34.03
CA ALA A 105 1.50 -13.30 -34.84
C ALA A 105 1.46 -14.49 -35.82
N ALA A 106 2.55 -15.23 -36.00
CA ALA A 106 2.61 -16.47 -36.79
C ALA A 106 2.73 -17.74 -35.93
N ALA A 107 2.95 -17.57 -34.62
CA ALA A 107 2.97 -18.61 -33.59
C ALA A 107 1.69 -18.60 -32.73
N GLY A 108 0.80 -17.62 -32.94
CA GLY A 108 -0.52 -17.57 -32.32
C GLY A 108 -1.47 -18.61 -32.94
N ASP A 109 -1.95 -19.55 -32.12
CA ASP A 109 -2.94 -20.57 -32.48
C ASP A 109 -4.37 -19.99 -32.62
N GLY A 110 -4.60 -18.73 -32.18
CA GLY A 110 -5.91 -18.08 -32.21
C GLY A 110 -6.84 -18.55 -31.09
N VAL A 111 -6.27 -18.86 -29.92
CA VAL A 111 -7.01 -19.37 -28.75
C VAL A 111 -7.77 -18.23 -28.08
N PHE A 112 -7.09 -17.10 -27.83
CA PHE A 112 -7.69 -15.91 -27.24
C PHE A 112 -8.65 -15.22 -28.23
N ARG A 113 -9.88 -14.96 -27.77
CA ARG A 113 -10.98 -14.44 -28.59
C ARG A 113 -11.81 -13.45 -27.78
N PRO A 114 -12.42 -12.43 -28.41
CA PRO A 114 -13.29 -11.48 -27.73
C PRO A 114 -14.47 -12.15 -27.04
N TYR A 115 -15.12 -11.44 -26.11
CA TYR A 115 -16.33 -11.90 -25.48
C TYR A 115 -17.50 -11.91 -26.47
N SER A 116 -17.68 -10.83 -27.23
CA SER A 116 -18.76 -10.69 -28.21
C SER A 116 -18.39 -11.18 -29.61
N GLY A 117 -19.25 -10.92 -30.60
CA GLY A 117 -19.12 -11.44 -31.97
C GLY A 117 -19.78 -12.80 -32.19
N GLU A 118 -19.45 -13.45 -33.31
CA GLU A 118 -20.04 -14.75 -33.70
C GLU A 118 -19.24 -15.96 -33.19
N SER A 119 -17.92 -15.81 -33.03
CA SER A 119 -16.97 -16.82 -32.52
C SER A 119 -16.52 -16.59 -31.07
N GLY A 120 -16.96 -15.49 -30.44
CA GLY A 120 -16.53 -15.07 -29.11
C GLY A 120 -17.09 -15.89 -27.95
N LEU A 121 -16.53 -15.66 -26.76
CA LEU A 121 -16.79 -16.44 -25.55
C LEU A 121 -18.28 -16.46 -25.15
N GLN A 122 -19.01 -15.37 -25.35
CA GLN A 122 -20.46 -15.29 -25.09
C GLN A 122 -21.25 -16.31 -25.94
N ARG A 123 -20.84 -16.53 -27.20
CA ARG A 123 -21.46 -17.52 -28.09
C ARG A 123 -21.09 -18.94 -27.70
N GLU A 124 -19.84 -19.17 -27.29
CA GLU A 124 -19.38 -20.47 -26.82
C GLU A 124 -20.10 -20.91 -25.52
N ILE A 125 -20.28 -19.99 -24.57
CA ILE A 125 -21.09 -20.18 -23.36
C ILE A 125 -22.52 -20.65 -23.73
N LEU A 126 -23.17 -19.94 -24.65
CA LEU A 126 -24.53 -20.24 -25.08
C LEU A 126 -24.62 -21.58 -25.85
N ALA A 127 -23.66 -21.89 -26.72
CA ALA A 127 -23.61 -23.13 -27.48
C ALA A 127 -23.34 -24.34 -26.57
N THR A 128 -22.41 -24.21 -25.62
CA THR A 128 -22.09 -25.24 -24.62
C THR A 128 -23.32 -25.60 -23.79
N ALA A 129 -24.14 -24.60 -23.44
CA ALA A 129 -25.37 -24.78 -22.68
C ALA A 129 -26.58 -25.32 -23.49
N GLN A 130 -26.49 -25.26 -24.82
CA GLN A 130 -27.42 -25.92 -25.74
C GLN A 130 -27.01 -27.38 -25.99
N ALA A 131 -25.71 -27.65 -26.10
CA ALA A 131 -25.15 -29.00 -26.28
C ALA A 131 -25.28 -29.89 -25.03
N ASN A 132 -25.18 -29.30 -23.82
CA ASN A 132 -25.17 -30.04 -22.55
C ASN A 132 -26.41 -29.79 -21.66
N PRO A 133 -27.66 -29.84 -22.18
CA PRO A 133 -28.81 -29.20 -21.54
C PRO A 133 -29.28 -29.87 -20.24
N ALA A 134 -28.83 -31.10 -19.95
CA ALA A 134 -29.10 -31.81 -18.70
C ALA A 134 -28.15 -31.42 -17.55
N LEU A 135 -26.96 -30.90 -17.88
CA LEU A 135 -25.89 -30.55 -16.94
C LEU A 135 -25.67 -29.04 -16.82
N THR A 136 -26.23 -28.23 -17.72
CA THR A 136 -25.88 -26.80 -17.83
C THR A 136 -27.08 -25.87 -17.79
N LYS A 137 -26.85 -24.64 -17.31
CA LYS A 137 -27.77 -23.50 -17.35
C LYS A 137 -26.96 -22.21 -17.45
N VAL A 138 -27.34 -21.31 -18.37
CA VAL A 138 -26.74 -19.96 -18.48
C VAL A 138 -27.72 -18.95 -17.90
N VAL A 139 -27.17 -17.93 -17.23
CA VAL A 139 -27.89 -16.74 -16.78
C VAL A 139 -27.07 -15.50 -17.13
N SER A 140 -27.74 -14.38 -17.40
CA SER A 140 -27.11 -13.07 -17.21
C SER A 140 -27.13 -12.75 -15.72
N ILE A 141 -26.00 -12.30 -15.16
CA ILE A 141 -25.92 -11.83 -13.77
C ILE A 141 -26.18 -10.33 -13.65
N GLY A 142 -25.88 -9.58 -14.71
CA GLY A 142 -26.14 -8.16 -14.85
C GLY A 142 -25.73 -7.67 -16.23
N LYS A 143 -25.72 -6.34 -16.40
CA LYS A 143 -25.30 -5.70 -17.64
C LYS A 143 -24.17 -4.73 -17.39
N THR A 144 -23.24 -4.67 -18.35
CA THR A 144 -22.17 -3.69 -18.36
C THR A 144 -22.67 -2.28 -18.70
N LEU A 145 -21.79 -1.29 -18.60
CA LEU A 145 -22.02 0.10 -19.04
C LEU A 145 -22.56 0.20 -20.48
N LYS A 146 -22.01 -0.55 -21.44
CA LYS A 146 -22.46 -0.58 -22.85
C LYS A 146 -23.61 -1.58 -23.09
N GLY A 147 -24.12 -2.21 -22.03
CA GLY A 147 -25.32 -3.05 -22.05
C GLY A 147 -25.09 -4.52 -22.42
N GLN A 148 -23.84 -4.97 -22.50
CA GLN A 148 -23.47 -6.38 -22.70
C GLN A 148 -23.98 -7.22 -21.52
N ASP A 149 -24.49 -8.43 -21.78
CA ASP A 149 -24.83 -9.37 -20.70
C ASP A 149 -23.58 -10.03 -20.14
N ILE A 150 -23.36 -9.87 -18.83
CA ILE A 150 -22.34 -10.62 -18.08
C ILE A 150 -22.92 -12.01 -17.83
N LEU A 151 -22.50 -13.01 -18.59
CA LEU A 151 -23.02 -14.38 -18.50
C LEU A 151 -22.25 -15.24 -17.50
N ALA A 152 -23.00 -15.94 -16.64
CA ALA A 152 -22.51 -17.06 -15.84
C ALA A 152 -23.09 -18.39 -16.37
N LEU A 153 -22.25 -19.42 -16.52
CA LEU A 153 -22.67 -20.79 -16.83
C LEU A 153 -22.57 -21.68 -15.59
N LYS A 154 -23.71 -22.25 -15.19
CA LYS A 154 -23.83 -23.29 -14.16
C LYS A 154 -23.55 -24.67 -14.77
N VAL A 155 -22.66 -25.46 -14.17
CA VAL A 155 -22.49 -26.90 -14.38
C VAL A 155 -22.95 -27.65 -13.12
N SER A 156 -23.98 -28.48 -13.24
CA SER A 156 -24.49 -29.33 -12.17
C SER A 156 -25.47 -30.39 -12.71
N LYS A 157 -25.48 -31.60 -12.15
CA LYS A 157 -26.52 -32.61 -12.47
C LYS A 157 -27.91 -32.02 -12.23
N GLY A 158 -28.67 -31.79 -13.30
CA GLY A 158 -29.99 -31.17 -13.24
C GLY A 158 -29.98 -29.64 -13.11
N ALA A 159 -28.97 -28.94 -13.63
CA ALA A 159 -28.80 -27.49 -13.54
C ALA A 159 -30.04 -26.63 -13.86
N LYS A 160 -30.93 -27.08 -14.77
CA LYS A 160 -32.20 -26.42 -15.12
C LYS A 160 -33.42 -26.89 -14.30
N LYS A 161 -33.28 -27.94 -13.49
CA LYS A 161 -34.34 -28.54 -12.66
C LYS A 161 -34.30 -28.09 -11.20
N TYR A 162 -33.09 -27.97 -10.64
CA TYR A 162 -32.89 -27.52 -9.26
C TYR A 162 -32.76 -25.99 -9.21
N ARG A 163 -33.26 -25.39 -8.11
CA ARG A 163 -33.10 -23.96 -7.84
C ARG A 163 -31.60 -23.64 -7.77
N ASP A 164 -31.20 -22.44 -8.18
CA ASP A 164 -29.84 -21.96 -7.90
C ASP A 164 -29.64 -21.82 -6.39
N GLY A 165 -28.42 -22.09 -5.92
CA GLY A 165 -28.12 -22.13 -4.48
C GLY A 165 -28.98 -23.16 -3.73
N SER A 166 -29.17 -24.36 -4.31
CA SER A 166 -29.84 -25.50 -3.63
C SER A 166 -28.94 -26.70 -3.37
N LYS A 167 -27.71 -26.65 -3.86
CA LYS A 167 -26.58 -27.49 -3.47
C LYS A 167 -25.40 -26.55 -3.12
N PRO A 168 -24.36 -27.02 -2.41
CA PRO A 168 -23.18 -26.22 -2.16
C PRO A 168 -22.55 -25.75 -3.48
N ALA A 169 -22.18 -24.47 -3.54
CA ALA A 169 -21.82 -23.81 -4.78
C ALA A 169 -20.39 -23.27 -4.75
N THR A 170 -19.73 -23.34 -5.91
CA THR A 170 -18.36 -22.83 -6.14
C THR A 170 -18.38 -21.86 -7.32
N LEU A 171 -17.78 -20.69 -7.15
CA LEU A 171 -17.55 -19.75 -8.25
C LEU A 171 -16.15 -19.90 -8.82
N TYR A 172 -16.04 -19.95 -10.15
CA TYR A 172 -14.82 -19.64 -10.86
C TYR A 172 -15.10 -18.41 -11.72
N MET A 173 -14.44 -17.30 -11.39
CA MET A 173 -14.51 -16.08 -12.19
C MET A 173 -13.11 -15.64 -12.61
N SER A 174 -13.08 -14.71 -13.55
CA SER A 174 -11.86 -14.26 -14.20
C SER A 174 -12.08 -12.88 -14.84
N ASN A 175 -10.98 -12.20 -15.15
CA ASN A 175 -10.98 -11.05 -16.04
C ASN A 175 -11.92 -9.94 -15.54
N GLN A 176 -11.72 -9.53 -14.28
CA GLN A 176 -12.16 -8.22 -13.79
C GLN A 176 -11.29 -7.12 -14.38
N HIS A 177 -9.97 -7.33 -14.46
CA HIS A 177 -9.10 -6.50 -15.27
C HIS A 177 -9.07 -7.03 -16.71
N ALA A 178 -9.25 -6.15 -17.69
CA ALA A 178 -9.49 -6.55 -19.07
C ALA A 178 -8.26 -7.17 -19.78
N ARG A 179 -7.04 -6.70 -19.49
CA ARG A 179 -5.76 -7.15 -20.09
C ARG A 179 -5.34 -8.60 -19.81
N GLU A 180 -6.01 -9.29 -18.91
CA GLU A 180 -5.58 -10.58 -18.33
C GLU A 180 -6.06 -11.81 -19.13
N TRP A 181 -5.65 -11.90 -20.41
CA TRP A 181 -6.23 -12.82 -21.39
C TRP A 181 -6.13 -14.32 -21.08
N ILE A 182 -5.22 -14.76 -20.21
CA ILE A 182 -5.14 -16.16 -19.77
C ILE A 182 -6.31 -16.58 -18.87
N THR A 183 -6.92 -15.63 -18.15
CA THR A 183 -7.91 -15.96 -17.09
C THR A 183 -9.29 -16.38 -17.64
N PRO A 184 -9.81 -15.83 -18.76
CA PRO A 184 -10.97 -16.41 -19.46
C PRO A 184 -10.71 -17.81 -20.00
N GLU A 185 -9.50 -18.09 -20.51
CA GLU A 185 -9.16 -19.43 -20.99
C GLU A 185 -9.04 -20.45 -19.86
N MET A 186 -8.47 -20.07 -18.71
CA MET A 186 -8.43 -20.90 -17.49
C MET A 186 -9.84 -21.34 -17.07
N THR A 187 -10.76 -20.40 -16.95
CA THR A 187 -12.16 -20.67 -16.56
C THR A 187 -12.95 -21.40 -17.64
N ARG A 188 -12.73 -21.10 -18.94
CA ARG A 188 -13.34 -21.82 -20.07
C ARG A 188 -12.90 -23.28 -20.15
N ARG A 189 -11.59 -23.54 -20.00
CA ARG A 189 -11.02 -24.89 -20.01
C ARG A 189 -11.48 -25.67 -18.79
N LEU A 190 -11.59 -25.04 -17.62
CA LEU A 190 -12.13 -25.69 -16.42
C LEU A 190 -13.60 -26.09 -16.60
N MET A 191 -14.44 -25.20 -17.12
CA MET A 191 -15.84 -25.48 -17.48
C MET A 191 -15.96 -26.70 -18.41
N HIS A 192 -15.17 -26.73 -19.49
CA HIS A 192 -15.17 -27.86 -20.42
C HIS A 192 -14.58 -29.14 -19.83
N TYR A 193 -13.55 -29.04 -18.98
CA TYR A 193 -12.92 -30.18 -18.31
C TYR A 193 -13.88 -30.90 -17.36
N TYR A 194 -14.69 -30.15 -16.60
CA TYR A 194 -15.77 -30.73 -15.80
C TYR A 194 -16.83 -31.43 -16.66
N LEU A 195 -17.24 -30.83 -17.78
CA LEU A 195 -18.23 -31.43 -18.69
C LEU A 195 -17.69 -32.67 -19.42
N ALA A 196 -16.46 -32.61 -19.92
CA ALA A 196 -15.83 -33.67 -20.72
C ALA A 196 -15.48 -34.92 -19.91
N ASN A 197 -15.26 -34.78 -18.60
CA ASN A 197 -14.92 -35.88 -17.70
C ASN A 197 -16.09 -36.36 -16.82
N TYR A 198 -17.24 -35.67 -16.85
CA TYR A 198 -18.46 -36.13 -16.19
C TYR A 198 -18.89 -37.52 -16.69
N GLY A 199 -19.16 -38.44 -15.77
CA GLY A 199 -19.46 -39.84 -16.07
C GLY A 199 -18.25 -40.70 -16.46
N LYS A 200 -17.02 -40.14 -16.46
CA LYS A 200 -15.77 -40.86 -16.73
C LYS A 200 -14.87 -40.87 -15.50
N ASP A 201 -14.61 -39.68 -14.94
CA ASP A 201 -13.81 -39.49 -13.74
C ASP A 201 -14.73 -39.48 -12.49
N PRO A 202 -14.49 -40.34 -11.47
CA PRO A 202 -15.34 -40.41 -10.28
C PRO A 202 -15.32 -39.14 -9.40
N ARG A 203 -14.19 -38.43 -9.35
CA ARG A 203 -14.01 -37.21 -8.54
C ARG A 203 -14.87 -36.08 -9.12
N ILE A 204 -14.71 -35.81 -10.41
CA ILE A 204 -15.49 -34.84 -11.20
C ILE A 204 -16.97 -35.20 -11.22
N THR A 205 -17.30 -36.49 -11.40
CA THR A 205 -18.70 -36.94 -11.38
C THR A 205 -19.36 -36.70 -10.03
N LYS A 206 -18.66 -36.96 -8.91
CA LYS A 206 -19.13 -36.65 -7.56
C LYS A 206 -19.40 -35.15 -7.41
N ILE A 207 -18.42 -34.29 -7.74
CA ILE A 207 -18.54 -32.83 -7.63
C ILE A 207 -19.76 -32.30 -8.40
N VAL A 208 -19.91 -32.66 -9.68
CA VAL A 208 -21.01 -32.18 -10.54
C VAL A 208 -22.36 -32.76 -10.13
N ASP A 209 -22.40 -33.96 -9.54
CA ASP A 209 -23.61 -34.52 -8.96
C ASP A 209 -24.04 -33.76 -7.69
N SER A 210 -23.12 -33.52 -6.76
CA SER A 210 -23.42 -33.01 -5.42
C SER A 210 -23.39 -31.49 -5.26
N GLY A 211 -22.77 -30.72 -6.15
CA GLY A 211 -22.63 -29.26 -6.05
C GLY A 211 -23.15 -28.46 -7.25
N GLU A 212 -23.00 -27.14 -7.20
CA GLU A 212 -23.20 -26.22 -8.33
C GLU A 212 -21.89 -25.49 -8.65
N LEU A 213 -21.29 -25.78 -9.81
CA LEU A 213 -20.12 -25.05 -10.29
C LEU A 213 -20.59 -23.91 -11.18
N TRP A 214 -20.14 -22.69 -10.96
CA TRP A 214 -20.51 -21.53 -11.77
C TRP A 214 -19.28 -20.90 -12.39
N PHE A 215 -19.35 -20.59 -13.68
CA PHE A 215 -18.25 -20.06 -14.48
C PHE A 215 -18.64 -18.69 -15.05
N VAL A 216 -17.93 -17.63 -14.64
CA VAL A 216 -18.04 -16.27 -15.20
C VAL A 216 -16.74 -16.01 -15.95
N LEU A 217 -16.76 -16.18 -17.29
CA LEU A 217 -15.50 -16.18 -18.08
C LEU A 217 -14.90 -14.78 -18.28
N SER A 218 -15.71 -13.73 -18.10
CA SER A 218 -15.28 -12.34 -18.07
C SER A 218 -16.22 -11.58 -17.16
N ALA A 219 -15.66 -10.99 -16.10
CA ALA A 219 -16.37 -10.09 -15.19
C ALA A 219 -16.43 -8.65 -15.74
N ASN A 220 -15.52 -8.29 -16.64
CA ASN A 220 -15.47 -7.03 -17.39
C ASN A 220 -15.59 -7.23 -18.92
N PRO A 221 -16.74 -7.69 -19.46
CA PRO A 221 -16.89 -7.95 -20.89
C PRO A 221 -16.67 -6.73 -21.80
N ASP A 222 -16.95 -5.53 -21.30
CA ASP A 222 -16.81 -4.28 -22.06
C ASP A 222 -15.33 -3.92 -22.25
N GLY A 223 -14.55 -3.96 -21.17
CA GLY A 223 -13.11 -3.76 -21.22
C GLY A 223 -12.41 -4.89 -21.98
N TYR A 224 -12.83 -6.15 -21.78
CA TYR A 224 -12.23 -7.28 -22.50
C TYR A 224 -12.40 -7.13 -24.02
N ASP A 225 -13.61 -6.85 -24.52
CA ASP A 225 -13.81 -6.60 -25.95
C ASP A 225 -13.00 -5.39 -26.47
N TYR A 226 -12.76 -4.37 -25.64
CA TYR A 226 -11.91 -3.22 -25.98
C TYR A 226 -10.44 -3.63 -26.17
N THR A 227 -9.90 -4.55 -25.38
CA THR A 227 -8.53 -5.06 -25.58
C THR A 227 -8.30 -5.78 -26.92
N PHE A 228 -9.36 -6.12 -27.68
CA PHE A 228 -9.29 -6.67 -29.04
C PHE A 228 -9.47 -5.61 -30.15
N THR A 229 -9.77 -4.33 -29.85
CA THR A 229 -10.00 -3.33 -30.91
C THR A 229 -8.72 -2.79 -31.55
N GLY A 230 -7.57 -2.90 -30.88
CA GLY A 230 -6.28 -2.48 -31.40
C GLY A 230 -5.14 -2.84 -30.44
N THR A 231 -3.90 -2.54 -30.85
CA THR A 231 -2.69 -2.90 -30.09
C THR A 231 -2.40 -1.96 -28.91
N ALA A 232 -2.93 -0.73 -28.93
CA ALA A 232 -2.80 0.21 -27.81
C ALA A 232 -3.83 -0.10 -26.70
N GLU A 233 -5.00 -0.59 -27.10
CA GLU A 233 -6.10 -0.93 -26.21
C GLU A 233 -5.86 -2.28 -25.49
N ARG A 234 -4.95 -3.13 -26.02
CA ARG A 234 -4.62 -4.46 -25.46
C ARG A 234 -4.29 -4.45 -23.97
N GLN A 235 -3.77 -3.35 -23.44
CA GLN A 235 -3.32 -3.26 -22.05
C GLN A 235 -4.29 -2.58 -21.09
N TRP A 236 -5.51 -2.24 -21.55
CA TRP A 236 -6.53 -1.64 -20.70
C TRP A 236 -6.86 -2.54 -19.47
N ARG A 237 -6.84 -1.97 -18.25
CA ARG A 237 -7.20 -2.68 -17.01
C ARG A 237 -8.68 -2.53 -16.68
N LYS A 238 -9.11 -1.27 -16.53
CA LYS A 238 -10.35 -0.84 -15.87
C LYS A 238 -11.62 -1.21 -16.66
N ASN A 239 -12.81 -0.87 -16.15
CA ASN A 239 -14.02 -0.89 -17.00
C ASN A 239 -14.01 0.31 -18.00
N LEU A 240 -15.13 0.55 -18.70
CA LEU A 240 -15.25 1.63 -19.69
C LEU A 240 -16.15 2.79 -19.20
N HIS A 241 -15.97 3.23 -17.95
CA HIS A 241 -16.66 4.41 -17.42
C HIS A 241 -16.05 5.70 -18.00
N ASP A 242 -16.80 6.42 -18.82
CA ASP A 242 -16.46 7.79 -19.25
C ASP A 242 -16.53 8.71 -18.02
N ASN A 243 -15.40 8.92 -17.34
CA ASN A 243 -15.32 9.59 -16.04
C ASN A 243 -15.47 11.12 -16.20
N ASN A 244 -15.21 11.64 -17.40
CA ASN A 244 -15.19 13.07 -17.69
C ASN A 244 -16.43 13.56 -18.48
N GLY A 245 -17.10 12.66 -19.20
CA GLY A 245 -18.35 12.90 -19.93
C GLY A 245 -18.19 13.37 -21.38
N ASP A 246 -17.01 13.27 -22.00
CA ASP A 246 -16.79 13.74 -23.38
C ASP A 246 -17.18 12.74 -24.49
N GLY A 247 -17.57 11.52 -24.10
CA GLY A 247 -18.04 10.47 -25.01
C GLY A 247 -16.95 9.61 -25.65
N LYS A 248 -15.71 9.68 -25.15
CA LYS A 248 -14.60 8.78 -25.53
C LYS A 248 -14.21 7.87 -24.35
N ILE A 249 -13.20 7.04 -24.58
CA ILE A 249 -12.44 6.37 -23.53
C ILE A 249 -10.99 6.74 -23.75
N ALA A 250 -10.36 7.31 -22.73
CA ALA A 250 -9.00 7.83 -22.74
C ALA A 250 -8.33 7.59 -21.36
N PRO A 251 -7.02 7.88 -21.21
CA PRO A 251 -6.39 7.92 -19.90
C PRO A 251 -7.12 8.91 -18.98
N GLY A 252 -7.48 8.47 -17.77
CA GLY A 252 -8.43 9.18 -16.90
C GLY A 252 -9.84 8.57 -16.86
N ASP A 253 -10.19 7.71 -17.83
CA ASP A 253 -11.46 6.96 -17.84
C ASP A 253 -11.31 5.56 -17.24
N GLY A 254 -12.46 4.96 -16.93
CA GLY A 254 -12.58 3.65 -16.28
C GLY A 254 -12.36 3.68 -14.76
N VAL A 255 -12.98 2.72 -14.08
CA VAL A 255 -12.83 2.42 -12.65
C VAL A 255 -12.20 1.02 -12.50
N ASP A 256 -11.30 0.84 -11.53
CA ASP A 256 -10.82 -0.50 -11.19
C ASP A 256 -11.93 -1.24 -10.43
N LEU A 257 -12.51 -2.27 -11.08
CA LEU A 257 -13.56 -3.09 -10.49
C LEU A 257 -13.09 -3.80 -9.21
N ASN A 258 -11.79 -4.11 -9.11
CA ASN A 258 -11.17 -4.73 -7.94
C ASN A 258 -10.64 -3.70 -6.91
N ARG A 259 -11.10 -2.44 -7.01
CA ARG A 259 -11.07 -1.41 -5.95
C ARG A 259 -12.45 -0.79 -5.68
N ASN A 260 -13.51 -1.30 -6.30
CA ASN A 260 -14.87 -0.74 -6.22
C ASN A 260 -15.83 -1.52 -5.31
N PHE A 261 -15.44 -2.64 -4.71
CA PHE A 261 -16.29 -3.39 -3.77
C PHE A 261 -16.49 -2.63 -2.45
N THR A 262 -17.45 -3.07 -1.63
CA THR A 262 -17.88 -2.28 -0.45
C THR A 262 -17.03 -2.50 0.79
N TYR A 263 -16.33 -3.63 0.89
CA TYR A 263 -15.44 -3.91 2.02
C TYR A 263 -14.23 -2.97 1.98
N LYS A 264 -14.02 -2.22 3.07
CA LYS A 264 -12.89 -1.30 3.28
C LYS A 264 -12.68 -0.23 2.18
N TRP A 265 -13.64 -0.02 1.27
CA TRP A 265 -13.54 0.98 0.19
C TRP A 265 -13.07 2.34 0.70
N GLY A 266 -11.92 2.81 0.23
CA GLY A 266 -11.36 4.10 0.65
C GLY A 266 -11.17 4.23 2.17
N TYR A 267 -10.75 3.15 2.83
CA TYR A 267 -10.38 3.14 4.26
C TYR A 267 -9.28 4.18 4.59
N ASP A 268 -8.41 4.41 3.62
CA ASP A 268 -7.27 5.33 3.56
C ASP A 268 -7.17 5.88 2.11
N ASN A 269 -6.01 6.44 1.72
CA ASN A 269 -5.70 6.81 0.33
C ASN A 269 -4.46 6.06 -0.23
N GLU A 270 -4.14 4.89 0.33
CA GLU A 270 -2.95 4.09 0.00
C GLU A 270 -3.33 2.75 -0.67
N GLY A 271 -4.39 2.07 -0.21
CA GLY A 271 -4.83 0.80 -0.80
C GLY A 271 -5.59 0.91 -2.14
N SER A 272 -5.87 2.13 -2.59
CA SER A 272 -6.50 2.48 -3.85
C SER A 272 -6.46 3.98 -4.04
N SER A 273 -6.64 4.49 -5.26
CA SER A 273 -6.54 5.93 -5.52
C SER A 273 -7.90 6.63 -5.66
N PRO A 274 -8.04 7.87 -5.14
CA PRO A 274 -9.16 8.75 -5.44
C PRO A 274 -8.99 9.55 -6.75
N ASP A 275 -7.84 9.47 -7.43
CA ASP A 275 -7.59 10.15 -8.71
C ASP A 275 -8.08 9.29 -9.90
N PRO A 276 -8.94 9.80 -10.81
CA PRO A 276 -9.38 9.05 -12.00
C PRO A 276 -8.27 8.68 -13.00
N PHE A 277 -7.13 9.39 -12.99
CA PHE A 277 -5.96 9.08 -13.84
C PHE A 277 -5.14 7.87 -13.35
N ASP A 278 -5.46 7.34 -12.17
CA ASP A 278 -4.84 6.16 -11.60
C ASP A 278 -5.41 4.85 -12.18
N GLU A 279 -4.58 3.83 -12.36
CA GLU A 279 -5.02 2.49 -12.74
C GLU A 279 -5.76 1.76 -11.61
N THR A 280 -5.57 2.19 -10.36
CA THR A 280 -6.25 1.70 -9.14
C THR A 280 -7.44 2.59 -8.72
N TYR A 281 -7.91 3.48 -9.60
CA TYR A 281 -9.00 4.41 -9.27
C TYR A 281 -10.24 3.69 -8.71
N ARG A 282 -10.59 3.99 -7.45
CA ARG A 282 -11.64 3.31 -6.67
C ARG A 282 -13.08 3.63 -7.11
N GLY A 283 -13.25 4.57 -8.05
CA GLY A 283 -14.55 5.14 -8.43
C GLY A 283 -15.03 6.24 -7.49
N THR A 284 -16.25 6.73 -7.71
CA THR A 284 -16.83 7.85 -6.93
C THR A 284 -17.54 7.43 -5.64
N ALA A 285 -17.89 6.15 -5.52
CA ALA A 285 -18.58 5.55 -4.38
C ALA A 285 -18.36 4.03 -4.36
N PRO A 286 -18.49 3.35 -3.20
CA PRO A 286 -18.47 1.89 -3.16
C PRO A 286 -19.63 1.31 -3.99
N ALA A 287 -19.31 0.33 -4.83
CA ALA A 287 -20.20 -0.26 -5.82
C ALA A 287 -20.85 0.77 -6.78
N SER A 288 -20.07 1.78 -7.22
CA SER A 288 -20.48 2.72 -8.28
C SER A 288 -20.66 2.03 -9.64
N GLU A 289 -19.96 0.91 -9.88
CA GLU A 289 -19.95 0.24 -11.18
C GLU A 289 -21.04 -0.83 -11.34
N PRO A 290 -21.66 -0.94 -12.53
CA PRO A 290 -22.71 -1.93 -12.77
C PRO A 290 -22.16 -3.36 -12.80
N GLU A 291 -20.89 -3.56 -13.20
CA GLU A 291 -20.20 -4.84 -13.15
C GLU A 291 -20.03 -5.32 -11.70
N THR A 292 -19.46 -4.49 -10.83
CA THR A 292 -19.26 -4.79 -9.39
C THR A 292 -20.58 -5.08 -8.68
N ARG A 293 -21.65 -4.30 -8.95
CA ARG A 293 -23.00 -4.57 -8.43
C ARG A 293 -23.58 -5.90 -8.92
N ALA A 294 -23.26 -6.31 -10.15
CA ALA A 294 -23.75 -7.57 -10.72
C ALA A 294 -23.07 -8.79 -10.09
N LEU A 295 -21.76 -8.68 -9.77
CA LEU A 295 -21.01 -9.71 -9.06
C LEU A 295 -21.51 -9.88 -7.62
N ASP A 296 -21.58 -8.79 -6.85
CA ASP A 296 -22.09 -8.82 -5.47
C ASP A 296 -23.53 -9.36 -5.37
N ALA A 297 -24.42 -8.89 -6.25
CA ALA A 297 -25.79 -9.39 -6.31
C ALA A 297 -25.89 -10.85 -6.78
N PHE A 298 -24.90 -11.36 -7.53
CA PHE A 298 -24.82 -12.76 -7.94
C PHE A 298 -24.36 -13.65 -6.79
N GLU A 299 -23.29 -13.26 -6.09
CA GLU A 299 -22.76 -13.97 -4.93
C GLU A 299 -23.83 -14.14 -3.84
N LYS A 300 -24.45 -13.03 -3.43
CA LYS A 300 -25.57 -12.99 -2.47
C LYS A 300 -26.78 -13.81 -2.91
N ARG A 301 -27.02 -13.95 -4.22
CA ARG A 301 -28.16 -14.73 -4.78
C ARG A 301 -27.89 -16.23 -4.80
N ILE A 302 -26.65 -16.66 -4.97
CA ILE A 302 -26.28 -18.08 -5.03
C ILE A 302 -25.96 -18.62 -3.64
N GLY A 303 -25.29 -17.85 -2.78
CA GLY A 303 -24.72 -18.35 -1.52
C GLY A 303 -23.57 -19.32 -1.82
N PHE A 304 -22.52 -18.81 -2.47
CA PHE A 304 -21.29 -19.57 -2.71
C PHE A 304 -20.59 -19.87 -1.39
N GLU A 305 -20.08 -21.09 -1.25
CA GLU A 305 -19.24 -21.46 -0.09
C GLU A 305 -17.80 -20.99 -0.30
N TYR A 306 -17.32 -21.13 -1.55
CA TYR A 306 -15.98 -20.77 -2.01
C TYR A 306 -16.00 -20.18 -3.42
N GLY A 307 -14.92 -19.48 -3.78
CA GLY A 307 -14.60 -19.26 -5.18
C GLY A 307 -13.12 -19.06 -5.46
N ILE A 308 -12.80 -18.96 -6.75
CA ILE A 308 -11.50 -18.54 -7.26
C ILE A 308 -11.74 -17.38 -8.24
N ASN A 309 -11.02 -16.30 -8.02
CA ASN A 309 -10.96 -15.15 -8.92
C ASN A 309 -9.60 -15.19 -9.64
N TYR A 310 -9.58 -15.69 -10.87
CA TYR A 310 -8.34 -15.80 -11.64
C TYR A 310 -7.94 -14.42 -12.17
N HIS A 311 -6.78 -13.96 -11.70
CA HIS A 311 -6.08 -12.78 -12.19
C HIS A 311 -4.77 -13.18 -12.88
N SER A 312 -4.08 -12.23 -13.50
CA SER A 312 -2.74 -12.45 -14.03
C SER A 312 -1.96 -11.13 -14.03
N ALA A 313 -0.69 -11.08 -13.65
CA ALA A 313 0.26 -12.17 -13.46
C ALA A 313 1.31 -11.84 -12.39
N ALA A 314 1.69 -12.84 -11.61
CA ALA A 314 2.73 -12.72 -10.59
C ALA A 314 3.27 -14.06 -10.05
N GLU A 315 2.63 -15.19 -10.41
CA GLU A 315 2.87 -16.51 -9.77
C GLU A 315 2.58 -16.49 -8.27
N LEU A 316 1.41 -15.93 -7.91
CA LEU A 316 0.90 -15.87 -6.54
C LEU A 316 -0.33 -16.75 -6.34
N LEU A 317 -0.61 -17.10 -5.09
CA LEU A 317 -1.89 -17.62 -4.64
C LEU A 317 -2.35 -16.86 -3.40
N LEU A 318 -3.05 -15.74 -3.62
CA LEU A 318 -3.47 -14.81 -2.60
C LEU A 318 -4.77 -15.22 -1.90
N TYR A 319 -4.93 -14.69 -0.69
CA TYR A 319 -6.11 -14.78 0.15
C TYR A 319 -6.17 -13.61 1.14
N GLY A 320 -7.38 -13.19 1.54
CA GLY A 320 -7.58 -12.01 2.37
C GLY A 320 -6.82 -12.01 3.72
N VAL A 321 -6.61 -10.84 4.33
CA VAL A 321 -7.12 -9.50 3.95
C VAL A 321 -6.19 -8.71 3.01
N GLY A 322 -6.74 -7.77 2.24
CA GLY A 322 -5.96 -6.80 1.45
C GLY A 322 -5.54 -5.55 2.22
N TRP A 323 -6.41 -5.04 3.11
CA TRP A 323 -6.35 -3.64 3.60
C TRP A 323 -5.37 -3.32 4.74
N GLN A 324 -4.65 -4.30 5.30
CA GLN A 324 -3.65 -4.05 6.34
C GLN A 324 -2.58 -5.15 6.37
N VAL A 325 -1.31 -4.76 6.22
CA VAL A 325 -0.16 -5.67 6.30
C VAL A 325 -0.03 -6.38 7.65
N ALA A 326 0.42 -7.63 7.59
CA ALA A 326 0.56 -8.57 8.69
C ALA A 326 -0.69 -8.65 9.59
N THR A 327 -1.85 -8.93 8.97
CA THR A 327 -3.15 -9.06 9.66
C THR A 327 -3.72 -10.48 9.45
N PRO A 328 -3.22 -11.49 10.19
CA PRO A 328 -3.73 -12.85 10.06
C PRO A 328 -5.17 -12.95 10.59
N THR A 329 -5.99 -13.75 9.90
CA THR A 329 -7.35 -14.11 10.31
C THR A 329 -7.36 -15.49 11.01
N PRO A 330 -8.40 -15.84 11.77
CA PRO A 330 -8.59 -17.23 12.22
C PRO A 330 -8.74 -18.22 11.06
N ASP A 331 -9.27 -17.78 9.91
CA ASP A 331 -9.40 -18.59 8.70
C ASP A 331 -8.09 -18.80 7.93
N ASP A 332 -6.98 -18.17 8.34
CA ASP A 332 -5.63 -18.51 7.86
C ASP A 332 -5.32 -20.01 7.96
N VAL A 333 -5.84 -20.68 9.00
CA VAL A 333 -5.72 -22.13 9.21
C VAL A 333 -6.37 -22.92 8.07
N LEU A 334 -7.45 -22.39 7.49
CA LEU A 334 -8.09 -22.94 6.30
C LEU A 334 -7.34 -22.51 5.04
N TYR A 335 -7.10 -21.21 4.87
CA TYR A 335 -6.45 -20.64 3.70
C TYR A 335 -5.11 -21.34 3.37
N LYS A 336 -4.23 -21.46 4.37
CA LYS A 336 -2.91 -22.11 4.26
C LYS A 336 -3.00 -23.63 4.06
N SER A 337 -4.11 -24.27 4.40
CA SER A 337 -4.31 -25.71 4.14
C SER A 337 -4.70 -26.00 2.68
N LEU A 338 -5.44 -25.12 2.02
CA LEU A 338 -5.79 -25.29 0.59
C LEU A 338 -4.76 -24.68 -0.35
N ALA A 339 -4.23 -23.50 -0.04
CA ALA A 339 -3.23 -22.84 -0.87
C ALA A 339 -1.81 -23.39 -0.63
N GLY A 340 -1.53 -23.87 0.59
CA GLY A 340 -0.22 -24.30 1.01
C GLY A 340 0.57 -23.18 1.71
N THR A 341 1.89 -23.24 1.56
CA THR A 341 2.86 -22.31 2.16
C THR A 341 3.88 -21.86 1.10
N PRO A 342 4.63 -20.78 1.31
CA PRO A 342 5.67 -20.34 0.37
C PRO A 342 6.69 -21.42 -0.05
N GLY A 343 6.95 -22.42 0.81
CA GLY A 343 7.83 -23.56 0.49
C GLY A 343 7.13 -24.82 -0.06
N ASN A 344 5.79 -24.84 -0.13
CA ASN A 344 5.00 -25.97 -0.62
C ASN A 344 3.60 -25.49 -1.02
N SER A 345 3.40 -25.21 -2.31
CA SER A 345 2.21 -24.55 -2.86
C SER A 345 1.30 -25.51 -3.62
N ALA A 346 -0.02 -25.29 -3.51
CA ALA A 346 -1.03 -26.12 -4.16
C ALA A 346 -1.15 -25.87 -5.68
N ILE A 347 -0.56 -24.78 -6.18
CA ILE A 347 -0.32 -24.57 -7.60
C ILE A 347 1.21 -24.56 -7.80
N PRO A 348 1.80 -25.57 -8.48
CA PRO A 348 3.24 -25.65 -8.66
C PRO A 348 3.82 -24.40 -9.33
N GLY A 349 4.85 -23.82 -8.68
CA GLY A 349 5.51 -22.58 -9.10
C GLY A 349 4.96 -21.31 -8.46
N TYR A 350 3.74 -21.31 -7.90
CA TYR A 350 3.18 -20.10 -7.27
C TYR A 350 3.52 -19.98 -5.78
N ARG A 351 3.51 -18.77 -5.24
CA ARG A 351 3.69 -18.45 -3.81
C ARG A 351 2.37 -18.14 -3.09
N PRO A 352 1.99 -18.92 -2.05
CA PRO A 352 0.83 -18.60 -1.19
C PRO A 352 1.15 -17.55 -0.13
N GLN A 353 0.39 -16.44 -0.09
CA GLN A 353 0.49 -15.41 0.97
C GLN A 353 -0.80 -14.60 1.14
N VAL A 354 -0.88 -13.81 2.21
CA VAL A 354 -2.00 -12.88 2.47
C VAL A 354 -1.95 -11.72 1.46
N SER A 355 -3.10 -11.26 0.96
CA SER A 355 -3.23 -10.24 -0.09
C SER A 355 -2.49 -8.92 0.25
N SER A 356 -2.48 -8.50 1.52
CA SER A 356 -1.72 -7.32 1.96
C SER A 356 -0.20 -7.44 1.85
N GLU A 357 0.37 -8.65 1.93
CA GLU A 357 1.83 -8.90 1.85
C GLU A 357 2.37 -8.74 0.41
N LEU A 358 1.46 -8.61 -0.56
CA LEU A 358 1.77 -8.16 -1.91
C LEU A 358 1.86 -6.61 -1.92
N TYR A 359 0.77 -5.93 -1.59
CA TYR A 359 0.70 -4.53 -1.17
C TYR A 359 -0.68 -4.28 -0.54
N THR A 360 -0.83 -3.21 0.25
CA THR A 360 -2.12 -2.83 0.82
C THR A 360 -3.13 -2.58 -0.29
N THR A 361 -4.33 -3.17 -0.19
CA THR A 361 -5.42 -3.02 -1.16
C THR A 361 -6.74 -2.79 -0.44
N ASN A 362 -7.61 -1.93 -0.98
CA ASN A 362 -8.94 -1.72 -0.39
C ASN A 362 -10.06 -1.55 -1.43
N GLY A 363 -11.25 -2.07 -1.13
CA GLY A 363 -12.35 -2.22 -2.10
C GLY A 363 -12.21 -3.45 -3.00
N GLU A 364 -11.50 -4.48 -2.52
CA GLU A 364 -11.10 -5.69 -3.22
C GLU A 364 -12.18 -6.80 -3.25
N ALA A 365 -12.16 -7.62 -4.30
CA ALA A 365 -13.20 -8.63 -4.54
C ALA A 365 -13.14 -9.83 -3.59
N ASP A 366 -11.95 -10.32 -3.25
CA ASP A 366 -11.77 -11.47 -2.34
C ASP A 366 -12.07 -11.09 -0.88
N GLY A 367 -11.59 -9.92 -0.44
CA GLY A 367 -11.93 -9.34 0.86
C GLY A 367 -13.43 -9.06 1.02
N HIS A 368 -14.12 -8.60 -0.03
CA HIS A 368 -15.58 -8.43 -0.01
C HIS A 368 -16.33 -9.77 -0.04
N ALA A 369 -15.94 -10.71 -0.91
CA ALA A 369 -16.56 -12.03 -0.99
C ALA A 369 -16.48 -12.76 0.37
N ALA A 370 -15.31 -12.71 1.02
CA ALA A 370 -15.13 -13.22 2.37
C ALA A 370 -16.01 -12.46 3.38
N ASN A 371 -15.72 -11.19 3.62
CA ASN A 371 -16.15 -10.50 4.83
C ASN A 371 -17.54 -9.83 4.72
N VAL A 372 -18.12 -9.75 3.51
CA VAL A 372 -19.49 -9.29 3.29
C VAL A 372 -20.42 -10.44 2.86
N ASN A 373 -19.91 -11.41 2.10
CA ASN A 373 -20.73 -12.49 1.52
C ASN A 373 -20.53 -13.87 2.16
N GLY A 374 -19.57 -14.05 3.07
CA GLY A 374 -19.30 -15.33 3.76
C GLY A 374 -18.67 -16.40 2.86
N MET A 375 -18.13 -15.98 1.72
CA MET A 375 -17.64 -16.81 0.63
C MET A 375 -16.11 -16.80 0.62
N MET A 376 -15.48 -17.95 0.90
CA MET A 376 -14.02 -18.06 0.94
C MET A 376 -13.44 -17.93 -0.48
N MET A 377 -12.86 -16.79 -0.82
CA MET A 377 -12.27 -16.53 -2.14
C MET A 377 -10.74 -16.58 -2.10
N TYR A 378 -10.14 -17.05 -3.20
CA TYR A 378 -8.70 -17.00 -3.49
C TYR A 378 -8.46 -16.24 -4.79
N THR A 379 -7.33 -15.55 -4.86
CA THR A 379 -6.87 -14.86 -6.08
C THR A 379 -5.53 -15.44 -6.53
N PRO A 380 -5.51 -16.41 -7.46
CA PRO A 380 -4.30 -16.86 -8.12
C PRO A 380 -3.91 -15.84 -9.18
N GLU A 381 -2.72 -15.27 -9.05
CA GLU A 381 -2.10 -14.48 -10.10
C GLU A 381 -1.33 -15.43 -11.01
N MET A 382 -1.86 -15.64 -12.22
CA MET A 382 -1.34 -16.66 -13.13
C MET A 382 0.09 -16.38 -13.60
N SER A 383 0.71 -17.34 -14.30
CA SER A 383 2.09 -17.16 -14.78
C SER A 383 2.22 -15.99 -15.75
N THR A 384 3.33 -15.26 -15.61
CA THR A 384 3.75 -14.24 -16.57
C THR A 384 4.01 -14.88 -17.93
N CYS A 385 3.90 -14.11 -19.02
CA CYS A 385 4.32 -14.59 -20.33
C CYS A 385 5.77 -15.14 -20.31
N ALA A 386 6.66 -14.46 -19.59
CA ALA A 386 8.07 -14.79 -19.60
C ALA A 386 8.38 -16.09 -18.83
N THR A 387 7.63 -16.41 -17.77
CA THR A 387 7.77 -17.70 -17.07
C THR A 387 7.09 -18.83 -17.83
N ALA A 388 5.90 -18.60 -18.40
CA ALA A 388 5.21 -19.56 -19.27
C ALA A 388 6.06 -19.96 -20.48
N SER A 389 6.65 -18.97 -21.19
CA SER A 389 7.52 -19.20 -22.35
C SER A 389 8.84 -19.91 -22.02
N ARG A 390 9.22 -20.02 -20.73
CA ARG A 390 10.41 -20.79 -20.29
C ARG A 390 10.10 -22.26 -20.00
N VAL A 391 8.82 -22.67 -19.99
CA VAL A 391 8.44 -24.07 -19.67
C VAL A 391 8.87 -25.05 -20.77
N ASP A 392 8.87 -24.64 -22.04
CA ASP A 392 9.57 -25.35 -23.12
C ASP A 392 10.51 -24.41 -23.91
N PRO A 393 11.82 -24.40 -23.60
CA PRO A 393 12.82 -23.59 -24.31
C PRO A 393 13.01 -23.93 -25.80
N ASN A 394 12.34 -24.96 -26.33
CA ASN A 394 12.39 -25.37 -27.74
C ASN A 394 11.16 -24.90 -28.53
N ASP A 395 10.25 -24.14 -27.89
CA ASP A 395 9.05 -23.65 -28.55
C ASP A 395 9.33 -22.56 -29.60
N THR A 396 8.33 -22.27 -30.42
CA THR A 396 8.28 -21.11 -31.32
C THR A 396 8.09 -19.79 -30.56
N TRP A 397 7.41 -19.83 -29.40
CA TRP A 397 7.34 -18.73 -28.46
C TRP A 397 8.61 -18.63 -27.62
N ASN A 398 9.05 -17.40 -27.35
CA ASN A 398 10.27 -17.13 -26.62
C ASN A 398 10.02 -16.05 -25.56
N ALA A 399 10.57 -16.21 -24.36
CA ALA A 399 10.41 -15.24 -23.27
C ALA A 399 10.92 -13.82 -23.63
N ALA A 400 11.86 -13.69 -24.57
CA ALA A 400 12.34 -12.41 -25.09
C ALA A 400 11.40 -11.76 -26.13
N ASP A 401 10.34 -12.45 -26.56
CA ASP A 401 9.27 -11.95 -27.44
C ASP A 401 7.94 -11.72 -26.69
N CYS A 402 7.92 -11.84 -25.36
CA CYS A 402 6.75 -11.52 -24.56
C CYS A 402 6.47 -10.02 -24.62
N ALA A 403 5.37 -9.59 -25.26
CA ALA A 403 5.03 -8.17 -25.36
C ALA A 403 4.63 -7.54 -24.02
N SER A 404 4.17 -8.36 -23.06
CA SER A 404 3.91 -7.97 -21.68
C SER A 404 3.83 -9.23 -20.78
N VAL A 405 4.03 -9.11 -19.46
CA VAL A 405 3.80 -10.17 -18.47
C VAL A 405 2.35 -10.66 -18.47
N PHE A 406 1.37 -9.76 -18.68
CA PHE A 406 -0.05 -10.10 -18.88
C PHE A 406 -0.38 -10.50 -20.34
N THR A 407 0.58 -10.46 -21.26
CA THR A 407 0.44 -10.94 -22.65
C THR A 407 0.93 -12.38 -22.75
N PHE A 408 0.25 -13.26 -22.02
CA PHE A 408 0.49 -14.71 -22.05
C PHE A 408 0.52 -15.24 -23.50
N PRO A 409 1.40 -16.21 -23.85
CA PRO A 409 1.48 -16.78 -25.20
C PRO A 409 0.14 -17.32 -25.72
N ASP A 410 -0.24 -16.96 -26.95
CA ASP A 410 -1.41 -17.51 -27.65
C ASP A 410 -1.08 -18.90 -28.25
N ASP A 411 -0.63 -19.80 -27.39
CA ASP A 411 -0.14 -21.14 -27.74
C ASP A 411 -0.98 -22.20 -27.02
N GLU A 412 -1.62 -23.11 -27.77
CA GLU A 412 -2.53 -24.11 -27.21
C GLU A 412 -1.83 -25.01 -26.17
N LYS A 413 -0.55 -25.31 -26.35
CA LYS A 413 0.25 -26.19 -25.49
C LYS A 413 0.67 -25.49 -24.19
N LEU A 414 1.15 -24.25 -24.24
CA LEU A 414 1.51 -23.47 -23.06
C LEU A 414 0.27 -23.10 -22.24
N ILE A 415 -0.82 -22.68 -22.89
CA ILE A 415 -2.12 -22.45 -22.22
C ILE A 415 -2.64 -23.74 -21.59
N GLN A 416 -2.49 -24.89 -22.25
CA GLN A 416 -2.91 -26.18 -21.71
C GLN A 416 -2.03 -26.68 -20.54
N GLN A 417 -0.73 -26.36 -20.52
CA GLN A 417 0.15 -26.61 -19.38
C GLN A 417 -0.21 -25.73 -18.18
N GLU A 418 -0.47 -24.44 -18.41
CA GLU A 418 -0.90 -23.47 -17.39
C GLU A 418 -2.26 -23.84 -16.78
N PHE A 419 -3.19 -24.27 -17.63
CA PHE A 419 -4.45 -24.86 -17.19
C PHE A 419 -4.21 -26.12 -16.34
N ALA A 420 -3.36 -27.05 -16.81
CA ALA A 420 -3.14 -28.33 -16.17
C ALA A 420 -2.59 -28.23 -14.73
N LYS A 421 -1.64 -27.31 -14.46
CA LYS A 421 -1.08 -27.12 -13.10
C LYS A 421 -2.10 -26.52 -12.11
N ASN A 422 -3.11 -25.81 -12.62
CA ASN A 422 -4.18 -25.21 -11.82
C ASN A 422 -5.30 -26.21 -11.46
N ILE A 423 -5.47 -27.30 -12.22
CA ILE A 423 -6.54 -28.31 -11.97
C ILE A 423 -6.56 -28.86 -10.53
N PRO A 424 -5.43 -29.27 -9.90
CA PRO A 424 -5.47 -29.88 -8.57
C PRO A 424 -6.07 -28.93 -7.51
N PHE A 425 -5.66 -27.66 -7.52
CA PHE A 425 -6.20 -26.62 -6.65
C PHE A 425 -7.66 -26.30 -6.99
N ALA A 426 -7.99 -26.11 -8.27
CA ALA A 426 -9.36 -25.82 -8.70
C ALA A 426 -10.37 -26.89 -8.28
N LEU A 427 -10.03 -28.18 -8.44
CA LEU A 427 -10.85 -29.30 -7.96
C LEU A 427 -10.97 -29.32 -6.42
N SER A 428 -9.90 -28.98 -5.71
CA SER A 428 -9.84 -28.95 -4.23
C SER A 428 -10.77 -27.91 -3.62
N VAL A 429 -10.89 -26.74 -4.23
CA VAL A 429 -11.82 -25.67 -3.81
C VAL A 429 -13.30 -26.11 -4.02
N ALA A 430 -13.62 -26.77 -5.13
CA ALA A 430 -14.96 -27.31 -5.37
C ALA A 430 -15.33 -28.50 -4.47
N GLU A 431 -14.38 -29.38 -4.15
CA GLU A 431 -14.61 -30.45 -3.17
C GLU A 431 -14.83 -29.88 -1.77
N THR A 432 -14.01 -28.90 -1.37
CA THR A 432 -14.16 -28.22 -0.08
C THR A 432 -15.53 -27.56 0.04
N SER A 433 -16.08 -27.01 -1.05
CA SER A 433 -17.43 -26.43 -1.02
C SER A 433 -18.51 -27.41 -0.48
N ALA A 434 -18.34 -28.74 -0.61
CA ALA A 434 -19.28 -29.71 -0.04
C ALA A 434 -19.18 -29.85 1.50
N HIS A 435 -18.01 -29.60 2.07
CA HIS A 435 -17.70 -29.62 3.51
C HIS A 435 -16.84 -28.38 3.82
N PRO A 436 -17.45 -27.17 3.82
CA PRO A 436 -16.75 -25.90 3.62
C PRO A 436 -15.87 -25.42 4.79
N ASP A 437 -15.80 -26.24 5.83
CA ASP A 437 -15.00 -26.12 7.04
C ASP A 437 -13.92 -27.22 7.15
N GLN A 438 -13.94 -28.22 6.26
CA GLN A 438 -13.05 -29.38 6.20
C GLN A 438 -12.36 -29.48 4.82
N PRO A 439 -11.28 -28.71 4.60
CA PRO A 439 -10.67 -28.53 3.29
C PRO A 439 -10.08 -29.80 2.67
N SER A 440 -10.40 -30.03 1.39
CA SER A 440 -9.91 -31.13 0.55
C SER A 440 -8.59 -30.74 -0.13
N SER A 441 -7.49 -30.63 0.62
CA SER A 441 -6.21 -30.12 0.09
C SER A 441 -5.57 -31.03 -0.97
N ALA A 442 -5.19 -30.44 -2.12
CA ALA A 442 -4.35 -31.10 -3.13
C ALA A 442 -2.97 -31.55 -2.59
N LEU A 443 -2.48 -30.90 -1.53
CA LEU A 443 -1.22 -31.20 -0.86
C LEU A 443 -1.37 -32.23 0.28
N GLY A 444 -2.59 -32.69 0.57
CA GLY A 444 -2.88 -33.54 1.73
C GLY A 444 -2.78 -32.83 3.09
N LEU A 445 -2.59 -31.50 3.09
CA LEU A 445 -2.63 -30.67 4.30
C LEU A 445 -4.04 -30.69 4.91
N LYS A 446 -4.12 -30.45 6.22
CA LYS A 446 -5.38 -30.38 6.97
C LYS A 446 -5.44 -29.09 7.76
N ALA A 447 -6.56 -28.37 7.69
CA ALA A 447 -6.89 -27.37 8.70
C ALA A 447 -7.16 -28.09 10.03
N ALA A 448 -6.33 -27.85 11.04
CA ALA A 448 -6.48 -28.44 12.36
C ALA A 448 -7.83 -28.04 12.99
N ASP A 449 -8.39 -28.87 13.87
CA ASP A 449 -9.64 -28.54 14.58
C ASP A 449 -9.44 -27.40 15.59
N PHE A 450 -8.22 -27.34 16.14
CA PHE A 450 -7.73 -26.38 17.14
C PHE A 450 -6.26 -26.02 16.85
N THR A 451 -5.95 -24.73 16.88
CA THR A 451 -4.59 -24.16 16.82
C THR A 451 -4.41 -23.26 18.04
N PRO A 452 -3.72 -23.73 19.11
CA PRO A 452 -3.49 -22.94 20.32
C PRO A 452 -2.70 -21.66 20.06
N ASP A 453 -2.83 -20.70 20.99
CA ASP A 453 -1.96 -19.52 21.08
C ASP A 453 -0.99 -19.66 22.29
N PRO A 454 0.16 -20.32 22.11
CA PRO A 454 0.98 -20.79 23.22
C PRO A 454 1.94 -19.72 23.75
N PHE A 455 2.03 -19.63 25.08
CA PHE A 455 3.02 -18.82 25.78
C PHE A 455 3.62 -19.59 26.97
N THR A 456 4.79 -19.15 27.44
CA THR A 456 5.56 -19.81 28.50
C THR A 456 5.48 -19.12 29.86
N VAL A 457 5.01 -17.86 29.91
CA VAL A 457 4.94 -17.03 31.12
C VAL A 457 3.54 -16.42 31.27
N SER A 458 2.93 -16.62 32.43
CA SER A 458 1.68 -15.98 32.86
C SER A 458 1.95 -14.96 33.96
N TYR A 459 1.33 -13.78 33.85
CA TYR A 459 1.35 -12.72 34.87
C TYR A 459 0.08 -12.66 35.74
N ALA A 460 -0.80 -13.67 35.67
CA ALA A 460 -2.09 -13.68 36.35
C ALA A 460 -1.99 -13.57 37.88
N ARG A 461 -0.97 -14.20 38.50
CA ARG A 461 -0.59 -14.02 39.91
C ARG A 461 -1.74 -14.24 40.90
N GLY A 462 -2.40 -15.41 40.84
CA GLY A 462 -3.57 -15.76 41.67
C GLY A 462 -4.89 -15.15 41.19
N GLY A 463 -4.92 -14.61 39.97
CA GLY A 463 -6.14 -14.27 39.23
C GLY A 463 -6.33 -15.17 38.00
N ASP A 464 -7.38 -14.93 37.23
CA ASP A 464 -7.62 -15.67 35.98
C ASP A 464 -6.50 -15.42 34.95
N GLN A 465 -6.04 -16.47 34.26
CA GLN A 465 -5.24 -16.35 33.03
C GLN A 465 -6.12 -16.64 31.82
N GLU A 466 -6.26 -15.67 30.91
CA GLU A 466 -6.93 -15.89 29.62
C GLU A 466 -6.02 -16.67 28.66
N VAL A 467 -6.57 -17.69 28.01
CA VAL A 467 -5.89 -18.50 26.98
C VAL A 467 -6.75 -18.56 25.74
N ALA A 468 -6.10 -18.60 24.57
CA ALA A 468 -6.77 -18.60 23.27
C ALA A 468 -6.45 -19.84 22.42
N VAL A 469 -7.36 -20.12 21.50
CA VAL A 469 -7.25 -21.14 20.46
C VAL A 469 -8.06 -20.71 19.23
N THR A 470 -7.44 -20.72 18.05
CA THR A 470 -8.19 -20.65 16.79
C THR A 470 -8.81 -22.02 16.55
N ALA A 471 -10.14 -22.10 16.44
CA ALA A 471 -10.85 -23.38 16.33
C ALA A 471 -11.98 -23.35 15.30
N ARG A 472 -12.20 -24.49 14.63
CA ARG A 472 -13.23 -24.62 13.59
C ARG A 472 -14.62 -24.39 14.21
N LYS A 473 -15.42 -23.48 13.64
CA LYS A 473 -16.72 -23.09 14.21
C LYS A 473 -17.66 -24.27 14.43
N SER A 474 -17.64 -25.26 13.54
CA SER A 474 -18.51 -26.44 13.56
C SER A 474 -18.22 -27.50 14.64
N VAL A 475 -17.02 -27.49 15.24
CA VAL A 475 -16.69 -28.37 16.37
C VAL A 475 -17.57 -27.99 17.56
N ARG A 476 -18.30 -28.96 18.11
CA ARG A 476 -19.23 -28.78 19.23
C ARG A 476 -18.49 -28.90 20.55
N ASP A 477 -19.18 -28.45 21.61
CA ASP A 477 -18.81 -28.70 23.00
C ASP A 477 -17.33 -28.40 23.28
N LYS A 478 -16.90 -27.26 22.73
CA LYS A 478 -15.53 -26.77 22.82
C LYS A 478 -15.20 -26.41 24.26
N GLU A 479 -14.17 -27.03 24.81
CA GLU A 479 -13.73 -26.85 26.19
C GLU A 479 -12.24 -26.56 26.26
N LEU A 480 -11.90 -25.59 27.09
CA LEU A 480 -10.58 -25.48 27.70
C LEU A 480 -10.43 -26.65 28.67
N LYS A 481 -9.33 -27.40 28.57
CA LYS A 481 -8.85 -28.34 29.59
C LYS A 481 -7.53 -27.81 30.15
N TYR A 482 -7.35 -27.87 31.47
CA TYR A 482 -6.07 -27.52 32.09
C TYR A 482 -5.78 -28.34 33.34
N ARG A 483 -4.51 -28.40 33.75
CA ARG A 483 -4.12 -28.90 35.08
C ARG A 483 -2.95 -28.11 35.65
N VAL A 484 -2.98 -27.90 36.96
CA VAL A 484 -1.96 -27.19 37.73
C VAL A 484 -0.99 -28.21 38.34
N ASN A 485 0.31 -28.04 38.13
CA ASN A 485 1.39 -28.88 38.67
C ASN A 485 1.22 -30.40 38.48
N GLY A 486 0.55 -30.82 37.38
CA GLY A 486 0.26 -32.23 37.10
C GLY A 486 -0.87 -32.85 37.94
N GLY A 487 -1.65 -32.03 38.64
CA GLY A 487 -2.82 -32.45 39.42
C GLY A 487 -4.06 -32.79 38.58
N THR A 488 -5.23 -32.66 39.20
CA THR A 488 -6.54 -32.92 38.57
C THR A 488 -6.73 -32.06 37.32
N VAL A 489 -7.43 -32.62 36.32
CA VAL A 489 -7.85 -31.88 35.12
C VAL A 489 -9.12 -31.09 35.43
N HIS A 490 -9.06 -29.79 35.15
CA HIS A 490 -10.18 -28.85 35.20
C HIS A 490 -10.68 -28.60 33.77
N ASP A 491 -11.96 -28.23 33.64
CA ASP A 491 -12.55 -27.83 32.37
C ASP A 491 -13.44 -26.59 32.44
N GLN A 492 -13.59 -25.94 31.29
CA GLN A 492 -14.41 -24.74 31.12
C GLN A 492 -14.84 -24.60 29.66
N THR A 493 -16.13 -24.35 29.41
CA THR A 493 -16.66 -24.10 28.06
C THR A 493 -16.01 -22.87 27.43
N LEU A 494 -15.50 -23.01 26.21
CA LEU A 494 -14.92 -21.93 25.43
C LEU A 494 -15.97 -20.90 24.99
N ARG A 495 -15.54 -19.65 24.76
CA ARG A 495 -16.36 -18.58 24.21
C ARG A 495 -15.67 -17.98 22.98
N PRO A 496 -16.36 -17.73 21.87
CA PRO A 496 -15.76 -17.03 20.74
C PRO A 496 -15.35 -15.61 21.16
N PHE A 497 -14.15 -15.22 20.79
CA PHE A 497 -13.67 -13.85 20.89
C PHE A 497 -14.36 -12.98 19.82
N LYS A 498 -14.44 -11.67 20.07
CA LYS A 498 -15.24 -10.74 19.24
C LYS A 498 -14.43 -9.85 18.30
N GLY A 499 -13.11 -10.05 18.22
CA GLY A 499 -12.22 -9.08 17.59
C GLY A 499 -11.86 -7.92 18.50
N GLY A 500 -10.98 -7.04 18.01
CA GLY A 500 -10.61 -5.79 18.67
C GLY A 500 -11.40 -4.58 18.15
N GLU A 501 -10.89 -3.38 18.42
CA GLU A 501 -11.46 -2.10 17.96
C GLU A 501 -11.09 -1.75 16.50
N THR A 502 -10.09 -2.42 15.91
CA THR A 502 -9.53 -2.14 14.57
C THR A 502 -9.62 -3.32 13.59
N TYR A 503 -9.38 -4.55 14.06
CA TYR A 503 -9.42 -5.77 13.23
C TYR A 503 -9.83 -7.05 13.99
N GLY A 504 -10.28 -8.05 13.22
CA GLY A 504 -10.69 -9.38 13.68
C GLY A 504 -12.17 -9.44 14.10
N GLY A 505 -12.69 -10.66 14.24
CA GLY A 505 -14.06 -10.90 14.73
C GLY A 505 -15.09 -10.97 13.61
N ASP A 506 -15.18 -9.92 12.78
CA ASP A 506 -16.03 -9.91 11.59
C ASP A 506 -15.40 -10.72 10.44
N ASP A 507 -14.07 -10.71 10.32
CA ASP A 507 -13.28 -11.45 9.32
C ASP A 507 -13.12 -12.97 9.68
N ASN A 508 -14.06 -13.52 10.46
CA ASN A 508 -14.06 -14.88 10.97
C ASN A 508 -15.24 -15.68 10.36
N ILE A 509 -15.02 -16.52 9.36
CA ILE A 509 -16.07 -17.19 8.57
C ILE A 509 -16.20 -18.69 8.92
N ARG A 510 -15.11 -19.46 8.88
CA ARG A 510 -15.12 -20.93 9.14
C ARG A 510 -14.41 -21.30 10.45
N PHE A 511 -13.45 -20.48 10.86
CA PHE A 511 -12.73 -20.53 12.13
C PHE A 511 -13.04 -19.28 12.97
N ASP A 512 -12.95 -19.42 14.29
CA ASP A 512 -13.02 -18.31 15.25
C ASP A 512 -11.81 -18.42 16.19
N GLU A 513 -11.29 -17.30 16.67
CA GLU A 513 -10.55 -17.31 17.93
C GLU A 513 -11.54 -17.59 19.08
N TYR A 514 -11.25 -18.56 19.93
CA TYR A 514 -11.97 -18.84 21.16
C TYR A 514 -11.08 -18.57 22.36
N ARG A 515 -11.66 -18.01 23.43
CA ARG A 515 -10.98 -17.77 24.70
C ARG A 515 -11.72 -18.36 25.89
N ALA A 516 -10.95 -18.67 26.91
CA ALA A 516 -11.40 -19.10 28.22
C ALA A 516 -10.36 -18.75 29.29
N LYS A 517 -10.73 -18.92 30.56
CA LYS A 517 -9.96 -18.50 31.72
C LYS A 517 -9.56 -19.67 32.59
N VAL A 518 -8.26 -19.96 32.62
CA VAL A 518 -7.65 -20.78 33.67
C VAL A 518 -7.79 -20.03 34.99
N GLN A 519 -8.23 -20.74 36.04
CA GLN A 519 -8.44 -20.18 37.38
C GLN A 519 -7.43 -20.80 38.37
N ASP A 520 -7.34 -20.20 39.56
CA ASP A 520 -6.62 -20.75 40.72
C ASP A 520 -5.12 -21.09 40.50
N GLY A 521 -4.44 -20.39 39.57
CA GLY A 521 -3.00 -20.50 39.33
C GLY A 521 -2.18 -19.59 40.24
N ASP A 522 -1.43 -20.19 41.17
CA ASP A 522 -0.62 -19.50 42.17
C ASP A 522 0.82 -19.24 41.68
N VAL A 523 1.55 -18.35 42.34
CA VAL A 523 2.91 -17.95 41.90
C VAL A 523 3.90 -19.12 42.03
N GLY A 524 4.51 -19.48 40.89
CA GLY A 524 5.42 -20.63 40.76
C GLY A 524 4.79 -21.84 40.08
N ASP A 525 3.46 -21.86 39.92
CA ASP A 525 2.73 -22.98 39.32
C ASP A 525 3.04 -23.15 37.84
N LYS A 526 3.12 -24.42 37.42
CA LYS A 526 3.11 -24.82 36.01
C LYS A 526 1.71 -25.24 35.62
N VAL A 527 1.11 -24.52 34.67
CA VAL A 527 -0.20 -24.87 34.12
C VAL A 527 0.00 -25.47 32.74
N GLU A 528 -0.46 -26.70 32.57
CA GLU A 528 -0.58 -27.36 31.28
C GLU A 528 -1.99 -27.11 30.72
N VAL A 529 -2.08 -26.71 29.44
CA VAL A 529 -3.31 -26.28 28.77
C VAL A 529 -3.47 -26.98 27.42
N TRP A 530 -4.68 -27.44 27.15
CA TRP A 530 -5.12 -27.95 25.84
C TRP A 530 -6.61 -27.69 25.66
N PHE A 531 -7.12 -27.96 24.44
CA PHE A 531 -8.51 -27.70 24.08
C PHE A 531 -9.13 -28.96 23.48
N THR A 532 -10.38 -29.25 23.83
CA THR A 532 -11.11 -30.43 23.36
C THR A 532 -12.47 -30.06 22.80
N GLY A 533 -13.04 -30.93 21.98
CA GLY A 533 -14.42 -30.81 21.50
C GLY A 533 -14.88 -32.05 20.74
N GLU A 534 -16.06 -31.98 20.14
CA GLU A 534 -16.66 -33.07 19.35
C GLU A 534 -16.88 -32.64 17.89
N THR A 535 -16.46 -33.45 16.93
CA THR A 535 -16.74 -33.20 15.51
C THR A 535 -18.22 -33.38 15.19
N ARG A 536 -18.66 -32.91 14.01
CA ARG A 536 -20.08 -32.92 13.60
C ARG A 536 -20.71 -34.33 13.60
N ASP A 537 -19.89 -35.35 13.36
CA ASP A 537 -20.21 -36.79 13.33
C ASP A 537 -20.15 -37.51 14.69
N GLY A 538 -19.63 -36.86 15.74
CA GLY A 538 -19.54 -37.43 17.09
C GLY A 538 -18.15 -37.95 17.49
N THR A 539 -17.08 -37.58 16.76
CA THR A 539 -15.71 -38.00 17.09
C THR A 539 -15.04 -36.99 18.02
N PRO A 540 -14.53 -37.39 19.21
CA PRO A 540 -13.76 -36.50 20.08
C PRO A 540 -12.45 -36.05 19.44
N THR A 541 -12.12 -34.77 19.61
CA THR A 541 -10.93 -34.12 19.04
C THR A 541 -10.23 -33.22 20.08
N SER A 542 -8.92 -33.01 19.92
CA SER A 542 -8.05 -32.30 20.88
C SER A 542 -6.95 -31.50 20.17
N SER A 543 -6.55 -30.38 20.76
CA SER A 543 -5.34 -29.64 20.37
C SER A 543 -4.07 -30.34 20.87
N GLU A 544 -2.91 -29.86 20.40
CA GLU A 544 -1.65 -30.03 21.12
C GLU A 544 -1.70 -29.33 22.49
N HIS A 545 -0.86 -29.79 23.41
CA HIS A 545 -0.74 -29.24 24.77
C HIS A 545 0.40 -28.21 24.82
N PHE A 546 0.18 -27.08 25.51
CA PHE A 546 1.26 -26.16 25.89
C PHE A 546 1.35 -25.99 27.41
N THR A 547 2.39 -25.32 27.89
CA THR A 547 2.60 -25.12 29.34
C THR A 547 3.23 -23.76 29.61
N TYR A 548 2.63 -23.00 30.53
CA TYR A 548 3.20 -21.78 31.07
C TYR A 548 3.52 -21.90 32.56
N THR A 549 4.40 -21.03 33.05
CA THR A 549 4.64 -20.83 34.49
C THR A 549 4.00 -19.51 34.93
N VAL A 550 3.27 -19.51 36.05
CA VAL A 550 2.75 -18.28 36.68
C VAL A 550 3.89 -17.58 37.40
N ALA A 551 4.39 -16.49 36.83
CA ALA A 551 5.51 -15.73 37.38
C ALA A 551 5.07 -14.77 38.50
N GLU A 552 6.00 -14.36 39.37
CA GLU A 552 5.69 -13.29 40.33
C GLU A 552 5.65 -11.93 39.63
N ARG A 553 4.49 -11.56 39.07
CA ARG A 553 4.24 -10.20 38.61
C ARG A 553 4.25 -9.23 39.81
N PRO A 554 5.07 -8.15 39.83
CA PRO A 554 4.93 -7.06 40.80
C PRO A 554 3.51 -6.49 40.85
N ARG A 555 3.01 -6.02 42.00
CA ARG A 555 1.63 -5.51 42.14
C ARG A 555 1.41 -4.16 41.42
N GLY A 556 1.38 -4.20 40.09
CA GLY A 556 1.29 -3.06 39.18
C GLY A 556 0.08 -3.07 38.26
N ASP A 557 -0.38 -1.87 37.90
CA ASP A 557 -1.46 -1.59 36.94
C ASP A 557 -0.94 -1.13 35.56
N THR A 558 0.38 -0.91 35.45
CA THR A 558 1.09 -0.49 34.25
C THR A 558 2.25 -1.45 33.95
N LEU A 559 2.50 -1.79 32.69
CA LEU A 559 3.74 -2.45 32.25
C LEU A 559 4.72 -1.41 31.68
N VAL A 560 6.00 -1.49 32.04
CA VAL A 560 7.08 -0.82 31.32
C VAL A 560 7.73 -1.83 30.38
N ILE A 561 7.58 -1.64 29.07
CA ILE A 561 8.26 -2.43 28.04
C ILE A 561 9.56 -1.70 27.70
N ALA A 562 10.69 -2.33 28.00
CA ALA A 562 12.02 -1.75 27.83
C ALA A 562 12.75 -2.44 26.66
N GLU A 563 12.96 -1.70 25.57
CA GLU A 563 13.49 -2.22 24.31
C GLU A 563 14.68 -1.37 23.81
N GLU A 564 15.70 -1.19 24.64
CA GLU A 564 16.90 -0.38 24.34
C GLU A 564 17.80 -0.98 23.23
N GLY A 565 17.41 -2.12 22.65
CA GLY A 565 18.10 -2.81 21.57
C GLY A 565 19.20 -3.79 22.02
N GLY A 566 19.54 -4.72 21.13
CA GLY A 566 20.58 -5.73 21.39
C GLY A 566 20.17 -6.79 22.42
N THR A 567 21.18 -7.33 23.13
CA THR A 567 21.06 -8.45 24.08
C THR A 567 21.51 -8.08 25.50
N THR A 568 21.66 -6.79 25.80
CA THR A 568 22.10 -6.28 27.10
C THR A 568 20.89 -5.78 27.89
N PRO A 569 20.79 -6.03 29.22
CA PRO A 569 19.68 -5.54 30.03
C PRO A 569 19.52 -4.01 29.98
N ALA A 570 18.27 -3.56 29.99
CA ALA A 570 17.88 -2.16 29.81
C ALA A 570 18.28 -1.27 31.01
N LYS A 571 18.99 -0.19 30.71
CA LYS A 571 19.64 0.72 31.68
C LYS A 571 18.67 1.72 32.31
N ASN A 572 17.69 2.21 31.56
CA ASN A 572 16.92 3.40 31.91
C ASN A 572 15.62 3.14 32.67
N THR A 573 15.26 1.86 32.86
CA THR A 573 14.01 1.38 33.50
C THR A 573 13.68 2.06 34.83
N ALA A 574 14.69 2.45 35.61
CA ALA A 574 14.56 3.17 36.88
C ALA A 574 13.90 4.57 36.73
N ALA A 575 14.13 5.27 35.61
CA ALA A 575 13.52 6.58 35.35
C ALA A 575 12.01 6.46 35.11
N TYR A 576 11.61 5.48 34.28
CA TYR A 576 10.23 5.18 33.91
C TYR A 576 9.40 4.67 35.10
N THR A 577 9.90 3.65 35.80
CA THR A 577 9.25 3.08 36.98
C THR A 577 9.09 4.12 38.10
N LYS A 578 10.09 5.00 38.32
CA LYS A 578 9.95 6.11 39.27
C LYS A 578 8.94 7.15 38.81
N ALA A 579 8.92 7.54 37.54
CA ALA A 579 7.94 8.51 37.02
C ALA A 579 6.49 8.00 37.17
N LEU A 580 6.27 6.70 37.01
CA LEU A 580 4.99 6.03 37.29
C LEU A 580 4.67 6.02 38.80
N ALA A 581 5.62 5.61 39.65
CA ALA A 581 5.46 5.58 41.10
C ALA A 581 5.14 6.97 41.71
N ASP A 582 5.81 8.01 41.23
CA ASP A 582 5.58 9.40 41.66
C ASP A 582 4.19 9.91 41.25
N ASN A 583 3.50 9.26 40.29
CA ASN A 583 2.11 9.50 39.90
C ASN A 583 1.10 8.53 40.56
N GLY A 584 1.54 7.72 41.53
CA GLY A 584 0.69 6.74 42.21
C GLY A 584 0.34 5.51 41.36
N ARG A 585 1.00 5.32 40.21
CA ARG A 585 0.95 4.04 39.46
C ARG A 585 1.91 3.04 40.09
N ARG A 586 1.68 1.76 39.85
CA ARG A 586 2.63 0.70 40.18
C ARG A 586 2.95 -0.06 38.92
N SER A 587 4.23 -0.35 38.70
CA SER A 587 4.73 -0.89 37.44
C SER A 587 5.39 -2.25 37.60
N ALA A 588 5.18 -3.13 36.62
CA ALA A 588 6.14 -4.18 36.29
C ALA A 588 7.11 -3.66 35.21
N VAL A 589 8.24 -4.31 35.04
CA VAL A 589 9.17 -4.10 33.91
C VAL A 589 9.22 -5.39 33.11
N TRP A 590 9.26 -5.27 31.78
CA TRP A 590 9.56 -6.34 30.86
C TRP A 590 10.72 -5.90 29.97
N ASP A 591 11.85 -6.58 30.10
CA ASP A 591 13.09 -6.29 29.39
C ASP A 591 13.16 -7.15 28.13
N VAL A 592 12.99 -6.53 26.95
CA VAL A 592 12.87 -7.26 25.68
C VAL A 592 14.18 -7.97 25.30
N ALA A 593 15.34 -7.39 25.66
CA ALA A 593 16.66 -7.94 25.38
C ALA A 593 16.95 -9.26 26.13
N THR A 594 16.29 -9.48 27.27
CA THR A 594 16.45 -10.69 28.10
C THR A 594 15.21 -11.60 28.13
N GLN A 595 14.02 -11.09 27.80
CA GLN A 595 12.75 -11.82 27.90
C GLN A 595 12.04 -12.02 26.54
N GLY A 596 12.51 -11.40 25.45
CA GLY A 596 11.82 -11.37 24.16
C GLY A 596 10.61 -10.43 24.16
N ALA A 597 9.76 -10.51 23.14
CA ALA A 597 8.54 -9.70 23.08
C ALA A 597 7.51 -10.15 24.16
N PRO A 598 6.83 -9.22 24.86
CA PRO A 598 5.85 -9.57 25.89
C PRO A 598 4.57 -10.15 25.28
N HIS A 599 4.23 -11.40 25.58
CA HIS A 599 3.07 -12.05 24.94
C HIS A 599 1.74 -11.33 25.24
N ARG A 600 0.90 -11.15 24.21
CA ARG A 600 -0.37 -10.41 24.28
C ARG A 600 -1.28 -10.90 25.41
N LEU A 601 -1.48 -12.23 25.53
CA LEU A 601 -2.32 -12.84 26.57
C LEU A 601 -1.56 -13.20 27.85
N GLY A 602 -0.29 -13.59 27.74
CA GLY A 602 0.51 -14.05 28.89
C GLY A 602 0.97 -12.91 29.79
N VAL A 603 1.18 -11.73 29.19
CA VAL A 603 1.85 -10.59 29.82
C VAL A 603 1.03 -9.30 29.68
N LEU A 604 0.68 -8.86 28.46
CA LEU A 604 0.14 -7.52 28.22
C LEU A 604 -1.30 -7.33 28.74
N SER A 605 -2.18 -8.31 28.48
CA SER A 605 -3.58 -8.34 28.94
C SER A 605 -3.77 -8.13 30.45
N HIS A 606 -2.74 -8.44 31.25
CA HIS A 606 -2.74 -8.29 32.70
C HIS A 606 -2.61 -6.83 33.18
N PHE A 607 -2.38 -5.89 32.27
CA PHE A 607 -2.25 -4.46 32.56
C PHE A 607 -3.26 -3.65 31.75
N ARG A 608 -3.75 -2.54 32.32
CA ARG A 608 -4.62 -1.61 31.57
C ARG A 608 -3.80 -0.61 30.74
N THR A 609 -2.49 -0.50 31.01
CA THR A 609 -1.63 0.49 30.36
C THR A 609 -0.23 -0.08 30.16
N ALA A 610 0.33 0.13 28.97
CA ALA A 610 1.74 -0.09 28.68
C ALA A 610 2.45 1.27 28.51
N LEU A 611 3.68 1.35 29.00
CA LEU A 611 4.65 2.39 28.68
C LEU A 611 5.81 1.70 27.96
N TRP A 612 5.91 1.87 26.67
CA TRP A 612 6.96 1.29 25.83
C TRP A 612 8.02 2.33 25.50
N TYR A 613 9.29 1.98 25.68
CA TYR A 613 10.39 2.83 25.29
C TYR A 613 11.52 2.05 24.63
N THR A 614 12.14 2.66 23.62
CA THR A 614 13.18 2.03 22.76
C THR A 614 14.56 2.68 22.89
N GLY A 615 14.67 3.81 23.61
CA GLY A 615 15.91 4.59 23.71
C GLY A 615 16.42 5.01 22.33
N ALA A 616 17.69 4.69 22.06
CA ALA A 616 18.36 4.92 20.77
C ALA A 616 17.84 4.03 19.62
N ALA A 617 17.22 2.89 19.93
CA ALA A 617 16.84 1.86 18.98
C ALA A 617 15.46 2.12 18.35
N ALA A 618 15.22 1.52 17.19
CA ALA A 618 13.89 1.43 16.59
C ALA A 618 13.12 0.22 17.18
N PRO A 619 11.77 0.27 17.23
CA PRO A 619 10.91 -0.86 17.57
C PRO A 619 11.28 -2.17 16.85
N SER A 620 11.23 -3.31 17.54
CA SER A 620 11.33 -4.62 16.87
C SER A 620 9.97 -5.11 16.36
N TRP A 621 9.99 -5.99 15.35
CA TRP A 621 8.78 -6.56 14.76
C TRP A 621 7.90 -7.26 15.79
N ALA A 622 8.48 -8.17 16.58
CA ALA A 622 7.73 -8.98 17.56
C ALA A 622 7.10 -8.13 18.67
N THR A 623 7.79 -7.10 19.17
CA THR A 623 7.21 -6.17 20.15
C THR A 623 6.12 -5.31 19.50
N THR A 624 6.30 -4.90 18.25
CA THR A 624 5.30 -4.12 17.49
C THR A 624 3.99 -4.92 17.29
N GLN A 625 4.04 -6.22 16.96
CA GLN A 625 2.85 -7.08 16.92
C GLN A 625 2.12 -7.11 18.26
N ALA A 626 2.81 -7.51 19.33
CA ALA A 626 2.18 -7.69 20.63
C ALA A 626 1.57 -6.38 21.18
N VAL A 627 2.22 -5.24 20.91
CA VAL A 627 1.71 -3.92 21.27
C VAL A 627 0.54 -3.48 20.36
N ARG A 628 0.57 -3.78 19.06
CA ARG A 628 -0.54 -3.56 18.12
C ARG A 628 -1.79 -4.33 18.56
N GLU A 629 -1.65 -5.60 18.91
CA GLU A 629 -2.73 -6.44 19.44
C GLU A 629 -3.27 -5.88 20.75
N PHE A 630 -2.39 -5.50 21.69
CA PHE A 630 -2.79 -4.88 22.96
C PHE A 630 -3.60 -3.59 22.76
N VAL A 631 -3.23 -2.73 21.81
CA VAL A 631 -3.98 -1.50 21.49
C VAL A 631 -5.28 -1.81 20.71
N ASN A 632 -5.28 -2.82 19.84
CA ASN A 632 -6.48 -3.33 19.17
C ASN A 632 -7.52 -3.82 20.20
N GLU A 633 -7.09 -4.50 21.27
CA GLU A 633 -7.96 -4.95 22.36
C GLU A 633 -8.30 -3.83 23.40
N GLY A 634 -8.13 -2.56 23.03
CA GLY A 634 -8.49 -1.39 23.85
C GLY A 634 -7.49 -1.03 24.96
N GLY A 635 -6.32 -1.67 24.96
CA GLY A 635 -5.18 -1.33 25.80
C GLY A 635 -4.69 0.10 25.56
N LYS A 636 -4.20 0.75 26.62
CA LYS A 636 -3.74 2.14 26.57
C LYS A 636 -2.21 2.20 26.51
N LEU A 637 -1.65 2.90 25.53
CA LEU A 637 -0.20 2.92 25.28
C LEU A 637 0.39 4.32 25.46
N ILE A 638 1.57 4.39 26.09
CA ILE A 638 2.48 5.52 26.00
C ILE A 638 3.74 4.99 25.32
N THR A 639 4.11 5.53 24.16
CA THR A 639 5.36 5.18 23.46
C THR A 639 6.32 6.37 23.52
N THR A 640 7.56 6.15 23.96
CA THR A 640 8.56 7.21 24.16
C THR A 640 9.93 6.79 23.62
N GLY A 641 10.58 7.65 22.83
CA GLY A 641 11.93 7.38 22.33
C GLY A 641 12.20 8.18 21.06
N GLU A 642 13.47 8.40 20.73
CA GLU A 642 13.84 9.23 19.58
C GLU A 642 13.41 8.60 18.25
N ARG A 643 13.52 7.27 18.13
CA ARG A 643 13.06 6.50 16.97
C ARG A 643 11.66 5.89 17.13
N ALA A 644 10.90 6.28 18.16
CA ALA A 644 9.51 5.86 18.30
C ALA A 644 8.65 6.46 17.17
N GLY A 645 7.64 5.70 16.68
CA GLY A 645 6.65 6.22 15.73
C GLY A 645 7.19 6.58 14.33
N GLY A 646 8.27 5.92 13.89
CA GLY A 646 8.61 5.81 12.47
C GLY A 646 8.19 4.45 11.90
N ASN A 647 8.54 4.18 10.64
CA ASN A 647 8.23 2.94 9.94
C ASN A 647 8.77 1.71 10.71
N ALA A 648 7.97 0.65 10.78
CA ALA A 648 8.31 -0.62 11.40
C ALA A 648 8.57 -1.69 10.32
N ASN A 649 9.47 -2.63 10.61
CA ASN A 649 9.62 -3.84 9.81
C ASN A 649 8.56 -4.85 10.24
N LEU A 650 7.72 -5.29 9.30
CA LEU A 650 6.57 -6.17 9.55
C LEU A 650 6.81 -7.63 9.12
N GLY A 651 8.07 -8.04 8.99
CA GLY A 651 8.46 -9.41 8.64
C GLY A 651 8.75 -9.65 7.16
N GLY A 652 8.58 -8.63 6.32
CA GLY A 652 8.92 -8.64 4.89
C GLY A 652 9.06 -7.23 4.33
N ALA A 653 8.08 -6.36 4.62
CA ALA A 653 8.07 -4.95 4.26
C ALA A 653 8.45 -4.01 5.42
N LEU A 654 8.81 -2.77 5.08
CA LEU A 654 8.75 -1.61 5.98
C LEU A 654 7.45 -0.86 5.69
N SER A 655 6.63 -0.59 6.70
CA SER A 655 5.49 0.34 6.56
C SER A 655 5.29 1.18 7.82
N ASP A 656 4.50 2.25 7.71
CA ASP A 656 4.11 3.08 8.84
C ASP A 656 2.70 2.77 9.39
N ASP A 657 1.98 1.74 8.91
CA ASP A 657 0.64 1.31 9.39
C ASP A 657 0.45 1.46 10.91
N PHE A 658 1.44 0.98 11.68
CA PHE A 658 1.37 1.05 13.14
C PHE A 658 1.47 2.49 13.68
N ALA A 659 2.36 3.31 13.11
CA ALA A 659 2.46 4.72 13.44
C ALA A 659 1.22 5.50 12.96
N GLN A 660 0.76 5.23 11.74
CA GLN A 660 -0.33 5.96 11.12
C GLN A 660 -1.69 5.63 11.75
N TYR A 661 -2.06 4.34 11.80
CA TYR A 661 -3.39 3.90 12.24
C TYR A 661 -3.52 3.86 13.78
N TYR A 662 -2.45 3.55 14.52
CA TYR A 662 -2.52 3.37 15.99
C TYR A 662 -1.85 4.49 16.78
N LEU A 663 -0.73 5.05 16.33
CA LEU A 663 -0.07 6.17 17.04
C LEU A 663 -0.52 7.56 16.55
N GLY A 664 -1.16 7.64 15.38
CA GLY A 664 -1.70 8.88 14.83
C GLY A 664 -0.69 9.79 14.14
N ALA A 665 0.46 9.23 13.71
CA ALA A 665 1.53 9.93 13.00
C ALA A 665 1.70 9.38 11.58
N SER A 666 1.42 10.19 10.55
CA SER A 666 1.63 9.84 9.14
C SER A 666 3.01 10.33 8.67
N GLY A 667 4.06 9.91 9.38
CA GLY A 667 5.47 10.25 9.12
C GLY A 667 6.18 11.02 10.26
N ARG A 668 7.51 10.85 10.32
CA ARG A 668 8.39 11.33 11.40
C ARG A 668 9.67 11.96 10.81
N ALA A 669 9.99 13.18 11.26
CA ALA A 669 11.30 13.81 11.13
C ALA A 669 12.10 13.69 12.45
N SER A 670 13.41 13.92 12.39
CA SER A 670 14.31 13.95 13.56
C SER A 670 14.73 15.40 13.87
N LEU A 671 14.93 15.75 15.14
CA LEU A 671 15.37 17.09 15.55
C LEU A 671 16.54 17.02 16.52
N ALA A 672 17.61 17.74 16.16
CA ALA A 672 18.75 18.02 17.02
C ALA A 672 18.60 19.36 17.75
N GLY A 673 19.37 19.56 18.82
CA GLY A 673 19.38 20.82 19.59
C GLY A 673 18.16 21.04 20.50
N VAL A 674 17.27 20.05 20.59
CA VAL A 674 16.12 20.05 21.49
C VAL A 674 16.60 20.11 22.95
N ASN A 675 16.21 21.16 23.67
CA ASN A 675 16.61 21.42 25.06
C ASN A 675 15.43 21.66 26.01
N ASN A 676 14.20 21.77 25.49
CA ASN A 676 12.97 21.94 26.24
C ASN A 676 11.81 21.26 25.50
N PHE A 677 10.83 20.78 26.26
CA PHE A 677 9.54 20.32 25.76
C PHE A 677 8.39 20.99 26.52
N LEU A 678 7.34 21.36 25.78
CA LEU A 678 6.10 21.91 26.31
C LEU A 678 4.91 21.07 25.83
N GLY A 679 4.17 20.50 26.78
CA GLY A 679 2.95 19.77 26.49
C GLY A 679 1.83 20.71 26.04
N THR A 680 1.23 20.41 24.90
CA THR A 680 0.05 21.08 24.33
C THR A 680 -1.15 20.13 24.34
N GLY A 681 -2.33 20.55 23.87
CA GLY A 681 -3.48 19.64 23.66
C GLY A 681 -3.78 18.69 24.82
N GLY A 682 -3.56 17.38 24.60
CA GLY A 682 -3.75 16.33 25.61
C GLY A 682 -2.78 16.38 26.79
N LEU A 683 -1.55 16.88 26.60
CA LEU A 683 -0.51 16.98 27.64
C LEU A 683 -0.39 18.37 28.27
N VAL A 684 -1.33 19.30 27.98
CA VAL A 684 -1.27 20.72 28.36
C VAL A 684 -0.79 20.95 29.80
N GLY A 685 0.33 21.65 29.96
CA GLY A 685 0.96 21.89 31.26
C GLY A 685 1.79 20.71 31.80
N ALA A 686 2.32 19.87 30.92
CA ALA A 686 3.66 19.29 31.09
C ALA A 686 4.71 20.30 30.58
N SER A 687 5.84 20.40 31.27
CA SER A 687 7.04 21.08 30.79
C SER A 687 8.25 20.25 31.24
N ALA A 688 9.28 20.17 30.41
CA ALA A 688 10.50 19.46 30.73
C ALA A 688 11.73 20.15 30.15
N GLY A 689 12.78 20.32 30.97
CA GLY A 689 14.12 20.55 30.45
C GLY A 689 14.68 19.24 29.87
N LEU A 690 15.36 19.31 28.73
CA LEU A 690 15.88 18.15 27.99
C LEU A 690 17.40 18.23 27.77
N ALA A 691 18.06 17.08 27.77
CA ALA A 691 19.51 16.92 27.55
C ALA A 691 19.85 15.53 26.98
N GLY A 692 21.07 15.36 26.46
CA GLY A 692 21.59 14.04 26.09
C GLY A 692 21.83 13.14 27.31
N ALA A 693 21.58 11.84 27.15
CA ALA A 693 21.81 10.82 28.17
C ALA A 693 23.14 10.06 27.91
N PRO A 694 23.70 9.34 28.90
CA PRO A 694 24.81 8.42 28.66
C PRO A 694 24.42 7.36 27.63
N ASP A 695 25.29 7.15 26.64
CA ASP A 695 25.08 6.27 25.48
C ASP A 695 23.87 6.60 24.57
N ASN A 696 23.11 7.68 24.83
CA ASN A 696 22.06 8.18 23.91
C ASN A 696 22.03 9.72 23.86
N PRO A 697 22.72 10.36 22.88
CA PRO A 697 22.63 11.81 22.67
C PRO A 697 21.23 12.21 22.20
N LEU A 698 20.73 13.36 22.64
CA LEU A 698 19.46 13.91 22.15
C LEU A 698 19.69 14.67 20.83
N ASP A 699 19.90 13.92 19.76
CA ASP A 699 20.14 14.46 18.40
C ASP A 699 19.13 13.99 17.35
N ALA A 700 18.23 13.07 17.69
CA ALA A 700 17.23 12.49 16.80
C ALA A 700 15.79 12.57 17.36
N ALA A 701 15.48 13.61 18.15
CA ALA A 701 14.17 13.76 18.79
C ALA A 701 13.03 13.78 17.75
N GLY A 702 12.01 12.94 17.93
CA GLY A 702 10.91 12.80 16.98
C GLY A 702 10.05 14.06 16.88
N ALA A 703 9.84 14.52 15.64
CA ALA A 703 8.80 15.47 15.27
C ALA A 703 7.85 14.78 14.27
N TYR A 704 6.56 14.75 14.59
CA TYR A 704 5.58 13.92 13.90
C TYR A 704 4.55 14.77 13.14
N THR A 705 4.28 14.43 11.89
CA THR A 705 3.14 14.96 11.15
C THR A 705 1.89 14.17 11.54
N ILE A 706 0.78 14.87 11.75
CA ILE A 706 -0.41 14.34 12.40
C ILE A 706 -1.31 13.69 11.34
N THR A 707 -1.66 12.40 11.48
CA THR A 707 -2.50 11.69 10.49
C THR A 707 -3.83 12.39 10.20
N SER A 708 -4.40 13.10 11.19
CA SER A 708 -5.64 13.87 11.00
C SER A 708 -5.52 15.12 10.12
N ASP A 709 -4.31 15.55 9.78
CA ASP A 709 -4.09 16.69 8.87
C ASP A 709 -3.92 16.22 7.41
N THR A 710 -3.51 14.96 7.19
CA THR A 710 -3.45 14.29 5.87
C THR A 710 -4.72 13.49 5.54
N LEU A 711 -5.33 12.85 6.55
CA LEU A 711 -6.58 12.09 6.47
C LEU A 711 -7.65 12.75 7.37
N PRO A 712 -8.41 13.74 6.85
CA PRO A 712 -9.30 14.57 7.66
C PRO A 712 -10.35 13.77 8.45
N PRO A 713 -10.47 13.91 9.79
CA PRO A 713 -11.41 13.15 10.63
C PRO A 713 -12.91 13.43 10.44
N ALA A 714 -13.29 14.12 9.36
CA ALA A 714 -14.66 14.18 8.84
C ALA A 714 -14.93 13.06 7.82
N GLN A 715 -13.90 12.61 7.11
CA GLN A 715 -13.90 11.48 6.16
C GLN A 715 -13.30 10.23 6.80
N PHE A 716 -12.22 10.37 7.57
CA PHE A 716 -11.47 9.26 8.19
C PHE A 716 -11.55 9.34 9.74
N PRO A 717 -12.74 9.19 10.36
CA PRO A 717 -12.93 9.38 11.79
C PRO A 717 -12.15 8.40 12.68
N GLN A 718 -11.69 7.26 12.13
CA GLN A 718 -10.88 6.25 12.80
C GLN A 718 -9.46 6.74 13.10
N PHE A 719 -8.83 7.48 12.18
CA PHE A 719 -7.45 7.98 12.31
C PHE A 719 -7.35 9.31 13.07
N ARG A 720 -8.23 9.50 14.06
CA ARG A 720 -8.35 10.76 14.81
C ARG A 720 -7.19 10.91 15.81
N SER A 721 -6.20 11.69 15.42
CA SER A 721 -5.04 12.09 16.19
C SER A 721 -4.96 13.60 16.38
N LYS A 722 -4.12 14.07 17.31
CA LYS A 722 -3.91 15.49 17.62
C LYS A 722 -2.50 15.77 18.13
N ALA A 723 -1.98 16.95 17.79
CA ALA A 723 -0.85 17.57 18.46
C ALA A 723 -1.04 17.58 19.99
N ALA A 724 0.02 17.19 20.71
CA ALA A 724 0.03 17.08 22.16
C ALA A 724 1.33 17.58 22.81
N GLY A 725 2.31 18.01 22.02
CA GLY A 725 3.53 18.63 22.54
C GLY A 725 4.39 19.27 21.46
N ASP A 726 5.27 20.15 21.89
CA ASP A 726 6.11 21.01 21.05
C ASP A 726 7.48 21.24 21.75
N TYR A 727 8.47 21.78 21.03
CA TYR A 727 9.84 22.00 21.49
C TYR A 727 10.18 23.51 21.51
N PRO A 728 9.85 24.26 22.57
CA PRO A 728 9.98 25.73 22.57
C PRO A 728 11.39 26.24 22.27
N GLY A 729 11.49 27.13 21.29
CA GLY A 729 12.76 27.70 20.83
C GLY A 729 13.49 26.84 19.78
N VAL A 730 13.03 25.61 19.53
CA VAL A 730 13.35 24.84 18.33
C VAL A 730 12.31 25.16 17.27
N ARG A 731 12.70 25.17 15.99
CA ARG A 731 11.76 25.33 14.88
C ARG A 731 11.35 23.96 14.37
N MET A 732 10.05 23.69 14.33
CA MET A 732 9.51 22.45 13.77
C MET A 732 9.79 22.38 12.26
N PRO A 733 9.92 21.18 11.66
CA PRO A 733 10.57 21.04 10.35
C PRO A 733 9.89 21.77 9.19
N PHE A 734 8.55 21.89 9.22
CA PHE A 734 7.74 22.38 8.09
C PHE A 734 6.92 23.65 8.41
N SER A 735 7.06 24.19 9.62
CA SER A 735 6.49 25.49 10.02
C SER A 735 7.33 26.66 9.47
N PRO A 736 6.79 27.88 9.29
CA PRO A 736 7.54 29.03 8.76
C PRO A 736 8.85 29.37 9.48
N TYR A 737 9.80 30.00 8.78
CA TYR A 737 11.04 30.50 9.37
C TYR A 737 10.87 31.90 9.95
N GLU A 738 10.18 32.81 9.27
CA GLU A 738 9.69 34.05 9.88
C GLU A 738 8.18 34.22 9.71
N GLY A 739 7.63 35.26 10.35
CA GLY A 739 6.22 35.61 10.23
C GLY A 739 5.22 34.46 10.46
N GLN A 740 4.40 34.20 9.44
CA GLN A 740 3.29 33.25 9.40
C GLN A 740 3.17 32.51 8.04
N TRP A 741 4.02 32.81 7.06
CA TRP A 741 3.98 32.28 5.70
C TRP A 741 5.37 31.88 5.18
N TYR A 742 5.40 31.06 4.12
CA TYR A 742 6.59 30.76 3.32
C TYR A 742 6.20 30.52 1.86
N ALA A 743 7.19 30.49 0.97
CA ALA A 743 7.01 29.91 -0.36
C ALA A 743 7.12 28.39 -0.27
N ALA A 744 6.15 27.66 -0.83
CA ALA A 744 6.01 26.22 -0.71
C ALA A 744 5.86 25.56 -2.08
N ALA A 745 6.68 24.55 -2.37
CA ALA A 745 6.46 23.58 -3.41
C ALA A 745 6.25 22.21 -2.74
N SER A 746 4.99 21.88 -2.45
CA SER A 746 4.59 20.53 -2.00
C SER A 746 5.07 19.48 -3.00
N HIS A 747 5.40 18.28 -2.54
CA HIS A 747 5.66 17.19 -3.48
C HIS A 747 4.44 16.98 -4.39
N SER A 748 4.76 16.77 -5.66
CA SER A 748 3.85 16.72 -6.79
C SER A 748 4.58 15.92 -7.83
N ASN A 749 4.24 14.65 -7.95
CA ASN A 749 4.83 13.67 -8.84
C ASN A 749 5.13 14.30 -10.21
N GLY A 750 6.41 14.54 -10.51
CA GLY A 750 6.89 14.81 -11.86
C GLY A 750 6.86 16.25 -12.34
N SER A 751 7.27 17.18 -11.51
CA SER A 751 7.03 18.60 -11.67
C SER A 751 8.32 19.40 -11.44
N TRP A 752 8.80 20.12 -12.47
CA TRP A 752 9.83 21.15 -12.28
C TRP A 752 9.17 22.43 -11.78
N MET A 753 8.97 22.52 -10.47
CA MET A 753 8.40 23.68 -9.81
C MET A 753 9.51 24.73 -9.62
N ARG A 754 9.45 25.85 -10.35
CA ARG A 754 10.49 26.90 -10.32
C ARG A 754 9.96 28.21 -9.74
N LEU A 755 10.69 28.77 -8.76
CA LEU A 755 10.44 30.08 -8.15
C LEU A 755 11.56 31.03 -8.58
N SER A 756 11.27 31.91 -9.53
CA SER A 756 12.25 32.77 -10.24
C SER A 756 12.25 34.21 -9.72
N ARG A 757 13.41 34.87 -9.71
CA ARG A 757 13.58 36.28 -9.31
C ARG A 757 14.68 36.96 -10.14
N PRO A 758 14.36 38.03 -10.90
CA PRO A 758 15.37 38.83 -11.57
C PRO A 758 16.15 39.70 -10.57
N LEU A 759 17.46 39.87 -10.80
CA LEU A 759 18.36 40.71 -10.02
C LEU A 759 19.23 41.58 -10.96
N ASP A 760 19.31 42.87 -10.66
CA ASP A 760 20.24 43.78 -11.35
C ASP A 760 21.51 43.96 -10.51
N LEU A 761 22.64 43.45 -11.03
CA LEU A 761 23.97 43.59 -10.45
C LEU A 761 24.86 44.51 -11.30
N THR A 762 24.32 45.27 -12.26
CA THR A 762 25.12 46.11 -13.19
C THR A 762 25.92 47.20 -12.48
N ALA A 763 25.40 47.71 -11.35
CA ALA A 763 26.07 48.67 -10.48
C ALA A 763 26.93 48.03 -9.37
N VAL A 764 26.97 46.69 -9.27
CA VAL A 764 27.66 45.95 -8.21
C VAL A 764 28.98 45.39 -8.72
N GLY A 765 30.09 45.74 -8.05
CA GLY A 765 31.41 45.15 -8.32
C GLY A 765 31.69 43.92 -7.46
N ALA A 766 32.41 42.93 -8.00
CA ALA A 766 32.68 41.64 -7.33
C ALA A 766 33.38 41.78 -5.96
N ALA A 767 34.13 42.85 -5.73
CA ALA A 767 34.74 43.14 -4.42
C ALA A 767 33.71 43.35 -3.29
N ALA A 768 32.44 43.65 -3.62
CA ALA A 768 31.34 43.73 -2.67
C ALA A 768 30.77 42.34 -2.28
N LYS A 769 31.23 41.25 -2.91
CA LYS A 769 30.78 39.87 -2.68
C LYS A 769 29.25 39.72 -2.68
N PRO A 770 28.57 40.01 -3.80
CA PRO A 770 27.12 39.80 -3.90
C PRO A 770 26.80 38.31 -3.68
N ALA A 771 25.84 38.01 -2.81
CA ALA A 771 25.40 36.64 -2.54
C ALA A 771 23.89 36.58 -2.30
N MET A 772 23.23 35.50 -2.73
CA MET A 772 21.82 35.27 -2.39
C MET A 772 21.74 34.37 -1.15
N ASN A 773 21.19 34.90 -0.07
CA ASN A 773 20.92 34.16 1.16
C ASN A 773 19.44 33.78 1.22
N LEU A 774 19.16 32.58 1.74
CA LEU A 774 17.81 32.12 2.03
C LEU A 774 17.80 31.08 3.15
N ARG A 775 16.60 30.79 3.64
CA ARG A 775 16.30 29.61 4.45
C ARG A 775 15.60 28.59 3.57
N ILE A 776 15.99 27.33 3.73
CA ILE A 776 15.33 26.20 3.05
C ILE A 776 15.04 25.09 4.05
N SER A 777 13.83 24.56 4.01
CA SER A 777 13.49 23.26 4.57
C SER A 777 13.02 22.37 3.45
N PHE A 778 13.38 21.09 3.50
CA PHE A 778 13.04 20.13 2.47
C PHE A 778 12.82 18.74 3.08
N ASN A 779 11.84 18.02 2.56
CA ASN A 779 11.70 16.59 2.74
C ASN A 779 11.29 16.03 1.39
N THR A 780 12.25 15.41 0.71
CA THR A 780 12.14 14.90 -0.64
C THR A 780 12.56 13.43 -0.66
N GLU A 781 12.31 12.70 -1.74
CA GLU A 781 12.88 11.36 -1.87
C GLU A 781 14.43 11.41 -1.92
N PRO A 782 15.19 10.65 -1.08
CA PRO A 782 16.65 10.80 -0.99
C PRO A 782 17.41 10.29 -2.23
N GLY A 783 18.07 11.20 -2.94
CA GLY A 783 18.88 10.94 -4.14
C GLY A 783 18.09 10.92 -5.45
N TYR A 784 16.77 11.05 -5.37
CA TYR A 784 15.84 10.89 -6.49
C TYR A 784 15.21 12.25 -6.84
N ASP A 785 14.32 12.77 -5.98
CA ASP A 785 13.93 14.18 -5.94
C ASP A 785 15.14 15.10 -5.66
N ASN A 786 15.18 16.31 -6.23
CA ASN A 786 16.20 17.31 -5.90
C ASN A 786 15.68 18.74 -5.82
N ALA A 787 16.21 19.52 -4.87
CA ALA A 787 16.10 20.97 -4.85
C ALA A 787 17.40 21.62 -5.30
N VAL A 788 17.32 22.67 -6.11
CA VAL A 788 18.50 23.37 -6.66
C VAL A 788 18.33 24.89 -6.59
N PHE A 789 19.47 25.60 -6.53
CA PHE A 789 19.54 27.04 -6.73
C PHE A 789 20.22 27.33 -8.08
N GLU A 790 19.48 27.98 -8.98
CA GLU A 790 19.85 28.20 -10.38
C GLU A 790 20.16 29.68 -10.63
N VAL A 791 21.02 29.96 -11.61
CA VAL A 791 21.32 31.31 -12.08
C VAL A 791 21.67 31.33 -13.57
N HIS A 792 21.29 32.39 -14.27
CA HIS A 792 21.79 32.73 -15.61
C HIS A 792 21.81 34.25 -15.85
N THR A 793 22.52 34.70 -16.89
CA THR A 793 22.51 36.08 -17.36
C THR A 793 21.25 36.34 -18.19
N VAL A 794 20.52 37.43 -17.92
CA VAL A 794 19.25 37.74 -18.62
C VAL A 794 19.48 37.81 -20.13
N GLY A 795 18.70 37.03 -20.88
CA GLY A 795 18.79 36.94 -22.34
C GLY A 795 20.01 36.15 -22.85
N GLN A 796 20.69 35.36 -22.00
CA GLN A 796 21.71 34.39 -22.37
C GLN A 796 21.33 32.99 -21.91
N ASP A 797 21.97 31.99 -22.50
CA ASP A 797 21.78 30.56 -22.21
C ASP A 797 22.94 30.00 -21.35
N ASP A 798 23.43 30.80 -20.39
CA ASP A 798 24.57 30.49 -19.50
C ASP A 798 24.13 29.95 -18.13
N TRP A 799 23.09 29.10 -18.12
CA TRP A 799 22.51 28.53 -16.91
C TRP A 799 23.50 27.63 -16.14
N THR A 800 23.59 27.82 -14.82
CA THR A 800 24.24 26.89 -13.88
C THR A 800 23.41 26.74 -12.60
N THR A 801 23.61 25.66 -11.85
CA THR A 801 23.32 25.68 -10.40
C THR A 801 24.51 26.24 -9.63
N LEU A 802 24.30 26.70 -8.39
CA LEU A 802 25.35 27.15 -7.49
C LEU A 802 25.44 26.27 -6.23
N PRO A 803 26.65 26.00 -5.71
CA PRO A 803 26.81 25.36 -4.40
C PRO A 803 26.37 26.33 -3.28
N ASP A 804 25.73 25.78 -2.26
CA ASP A 804 25.55 26.46 -0.99
C ASP A 804 26.91 26.56 -0.26
N ALA A 805 27.32 27.77 0.08
CA ALA A 805 28.55 28.05 0.82
C ALA A 805 28.56 27.49 2.26
N ASN A 806 27.41 27.09 2.81
CA ASN A 806 27.32 26.39 4.09
C ASN A 806 27.46 24.86 3.96
N GLY A 807 27.56 24.32 2.73
CA GLY A 807 27.77 22.90 2.46
C GLY A 807 26.50 22.04 2.49
N GLY A 808 25.31 22.63 2.44
CA GLY A 808 24.04 21.90 2.40
C GLY A 808 23.74 21.23 1.04
N THR A 809 24.33 21.73 -0.05
CA THR A 809 24.24 21.11 -1.38
C THR A 809 25.34 20.09 -1.62
N GLN A 810 25.02 18.96 -2.25
CA GLN A 810 25.97 17.98 -2.76
C GLN A 810 26.14 18.08 -4.29
N THR A 811 27.32 17.72 -4.79
CA THR A 811 27.58 17.52 -6.23
C THR A 811 27.33 16.08 -6.69
N THR A 812 26.84 15.21 -5.79
CA THR A 812 26.32 13.89 -6.17
C THR A 812 25.21 14.09 -7.19
N VAL A 813 25.36 13.49 -8.37
CA VAL A 813 24.29 13.49 -9.36
C VAL A 813 23.11 12.68 -8.81
N PRO A 814 21.86 12.96 -9.23
CA PRO A 814 20.72 12.13 -8.86
C PRO A 814 21.02 10.67 -9.21
N THR A 815 20.56 9.71 -8.38
CA THR A 815 20.67 8.25 -8.63
C THR A 815 20.26 7.89 -10.06
N GLN A 816 19.30 8.67 -10.54
CA GLN A 816 18.60 8.67 -11.81
C GLN A 816 19.39 9.17 -13.04
N CYS A 817 20.55 9.82 -12.84
CA CYS A 817 21.24 10.52 -13.92
C CYS A 817 22.10 9.59 -14.78
N ASP A 818 22.70 8.55 -14.19
CA ASP A 818 23.59 7.61 -14.89
C ASP A 818 22.87 6.88 -16.03
N GLU A 819 21.58 6.59 -15.87
CA GLU A 819 20.72 5.96 -16.88
C GLU A 819 20.16 6.98 -17.89
N GLY A 820 20.65 8.23 -17.83
CA GLY A 820 20.32 9.34 -18.72
C GLY A 820 18.98 10.01 -18.47
N PHE A 821 18.38 9.68 -17.35
CA PHE A 821 16.96 9.37 -17.33
C PHE A 821 16.15 10.56 -16.74
N TYR A 822 16.59 11.12 -15.62
CA TYR A 822 16.04 12.36 -15.03
C TYR A 822 16.33 13.55 -15.96
N VAL A 823 17.45 13.48 -16.67
CA VAL A 823 17.83 14.40 -17.75
C VAL A 823 16.95 14.23 -19.00
N ASN A 824 16.13 13.18 -19.11
CA ASN A 824 15.07 13.07 -20.12
C ASN A 824 13.73 13.63 -19.65
N GLN A 825 13.37 13.50 -18.36
CA GLN A 825 12.24 14.24 -17.76
C GLN A 825 12.33 15.72 -17.99
N HIS A 826 13.53 16.20 -17.76
CA HIS A 826 13.81 17.57 -17.49
C HIS A 826 14.95 17.92 -18.44
N PRO A 827 14.68 18.10 -19.75
CA PRO A 827 15.74 18.22 -20.75
C PRO A 827 16.71 19.36 -20.48
N PHE A 828 16.20 20.39 -19.80
CA PHE A 828 16.92 21.54 -19.27
C PHE A 828 18.00 21.18 -18.22
N LEU A 829 17.94 20.02 -17.55
CA LEU A 829 19.05 19.52 -16.74
C LEU A 829 20.34 19.30 -17.53
N ARG A 830 20.29 19.22 -18.88
CA ARG A 830 21.49 19.19 -19.73
C ARG A 830 22.38 20.42 -19.56
N HIS A 831 21.88 21.52 -19.01
CA HIS A 831 22.69 22.67 -18.60
C HIS A 831 23.66 22.33 -17.43
N TYR A 832 23.30 21.38 -16.56
CA TYR A 832 23.97 21.08 -15.29
C TYR A 832 24.58 19.68 -15.22
N LEU A 833 24.03 18.73 -15.98
CA LEU A 833 24.32 17.30 -15.94
C LEU A 833 24.66 16.80 -17.35
N THR A 834 25.77 16.06 -17.49
CA THR A 834 26.11 15.34 -18.73
C THR A 834 25.93 13.85 -18.51
N VAL A 835 25.07 13.24 -19.32
CA VAL A 835 24.87 11.79 -19.37
C VAL A 835 26.01 11.16 -20.17
N GLY A 836 26.92 10.46 -19.50
CA GLY A 836 27.97 9.66 -20.15
C GLY A 836 27.54 8.22 -20.37
N SER A 837 28.29 7.47 -21.20
CA SER A 837 27.96 6.08 -21.57
C SER A 837 28.16 5.03 -20.45
N SER A 838 28.50 5.46 -19.23
CA SER A 838 28.77 4.59 -18.08
C SER A 838 28.68 5.28 -16.71
N ALA A 839 28.36 6.58 -16.68
CA ALA A 839 28.20 7.44 -15.51
C ALA A 839 27.74 8.82 -15.98
N CYS A 840 26.92 9.51 -15.20
CA CYS A 840 26.61 10.92 -15.34
C CYS A 840 27.62 11.79 -14.56
N THR A 841 27.90 12.99 -15.06
CA THR A 841 28.82 13.94 -14.42
C THR A 841 28.10 15.23 -14.00
N PRO A 842 28.46 15.85 -12.85
CA PRO A 842 27.84 17.08 -12.32
C PRO A 842 28.27 18.36 -13.06
N SER A 843 28.34 18.29 -14.38
CA SER A 843 28.65 19.38 -15.31
C SER A 843 27.91 19.15 -16.62
N GLY A 844 27.19 20.16 -17.12
CA GLY A 844 26.41 20.10 -18.35
C GLY A 844 26.97 20.98 -19.48
N THR A 845 26.11 21.44 -20.37
CA THR A 845 26.46 22.27 -21.53
C THR A 845 26.91 23.69 -21.18
N SER A 846 26.44 24.24 -20.04
CA SER A 846 26.68 25.63 -19.63
C SER A 846 27.15 25.79 -18.19
N GLY A 847 26.88 24.83 -17.30
CA GLY A 847 27.12 24.97 -15.86
C GLY A 847 27.38 23.65 -15.12
N SER A 848 27.31 23.72 -13.79
CA SER A 848 27.53 22.60 -12.86
C SER A 848 26.27 22.21 -12.11
N TRP A 849 26.30 21.02 -11.48
CA TRP A 849 25.22 20.48 -10.64
C TRP A 849 25.55 20.52 -9.15
N ASN A 850 24.65 21.09 -8.37
CA ASN A 850 24.67 21.20 -6.92
C ASN A 850 23.21 21.12 -6.42
N SER A 851 22.89 20.17 -5.54
CA SER A 851 21.50 19.93 -5.11
C SER A 851 21.38 19.61 -3.62
N PHE A 852 20.20 19.89 -3.05
CA PHE A 852 19.72 19.31 -1.80
C PHE A 852 18.78 18.15 -2.13
N THR A 853 18.76 17.10 -1.30
CA THR A 853 17.85 15.94 -1.48
C THR A 853 17.66 15.19 -0.15
N GLY A 854 16.56 14.47 0.00
CA GLY A 854 16.22 13.68 1.17
C GLY A 854 15.51 14.48 2.26
N ALA A 855 15.65 14.06 3.52
CA ALA A 855 15.13 14.81 4.67
C ALA A 855 16.17 15.83 5.15
N SER A 856 15.81 17.12 5.12
CA SER A 856 16.59 18.16 5.80
C SER A 856 16.59 17.99 7.32
N ASP A 857 15.56 17.37 7.90
CA ASP A 857 15.31 17.38 9.35
C ASP A 857 15.33 18.84 9.90
N GLY A 858 14.67 19.73 9.16
CA GLY A 858 14.38 21.13 9.53
C GLY A 858 15.31 22.17 8.90
N TRP A 859 14.84 23.42 8.92
CA TRP A 859 15.40 24.57 8.20
C TRP A 859 16.93 24.74 8.27
N LYS A 860 17.57 24.84 7.11
CA LYS A 860 18.99 25.17 6.93
C LYS A 860 19.15 26.63 6.49
N ALA A 861 20.34 27.19 6.70
CA ALA A 861 20.78 28.40 6.02
C ALA A 861 21.41 27.99 4.68
N ALA A 862 21.08 28.69 3.60
CA ALA A 862 21.76 28.56 2.31
C ALA A 862 22.28 29.92 1.84
N SER A 863 23.44 29.93 1.19
CA SER A 863 24.16 31.14 0.74
C SER A 863 24.88 30.87 -0.58
N PHE A 864 24.45 31.52 -1.66
CA PHE A 864 24.97 31.29 -3.02
C PHE A 864 25.76 32.51 -3.52
N ASP A 865 27.03 32.32 -3.88
CA ASP A 865 27.91 33.42 -4.32
C ASP A 865 27.59 33.87 -5.76
N LEU A 866 27.25 35.15 -5.92
CA LEU A 866 26.92 35.79 -7.19
C LEU A 866 28.08 36.66 -7.71
N SER A 867 29.27 36.62 -7.10
CA SER A 867 30.42 37.48 -7.46
C SER A 867 30.85 37.35 -8.92
N ALA A 868 30.62 36.20 -9.57
CA ALA A 868 30.86 35.98 -10.99
C ALA A 868 29.89 36.72 -11.94
N TYR A 869 28.79 37.25 -11.39
CA TYR A 869 27.72 37.95 -12.12
C TYR A 869 27.67 39.46 -11.81
N ALA A 870 28.62 39.95 -11.00
CA ALA A 870 28.86 41.38 -10.79
C ALA A 870 29.01 42.11 -12.14
N GLY A 871 28.28 43.21 -12.34
CA GLY A 871 28.22 43.95 -13.60
C GLY A 871 27.17 43.45 -14.61
N LYS A 872 26.36 42.43 -14.30
CA LYS A 872 25.32 41.88 -15.18
C LYS A 872 23.90 42.10 -14.64
N GLN A 873 22.89 41.90 -15.50
CA GLN A 873 21.54 41.52 -15.05
C GLN A 873 21.41 39.99 -15.11
N ILE A 874 20.83 39.38 -14.08
CA ILE A 874 20.65 37.93 -13.95
C ILE A 874 19.23 37.58 -13.53
N GLU A 875 18.82 36.34 -13.77
CA GLU A 875 17.74 35.72 -13.02
C GLU A 875 18.33 34.62 -12.14
N VAL A 876 17.84 34.53 -10.90
CA VAL A 876 18.06 33.39 -10.01
C VAL A 876 16.76 32.64 -9.80
N SER A 877 16.82 31.33 -9.59
CA SER A 877 15.64 30.54 -9.23
C SER A 877 15.92 29.55 -8.11
N VAL A 878 14.94 29.28 -7.26
CA VAL A 878 14.90 28.04 -6.47
C VAL A 878 13.96 27.08 -7.17
N SER A 879 14.44 25.88 -7.46
CA SER A 879 13.62 24.85 -8.08
C SER A 879 13.51 23.62 -7.21
N TYR A 880 12.30 23.08 -7.15
CA TYR A 880 12.07 21.69 -6.81
C TYR A 880 11.88 20.92 -8.12
N ILE A 881 12.66 19.86 -8.29
CA ILE A 881 12.70 19.03 -9.47
C ILE A 881 12.28 17.64 -9.00
N THR A 882 10.99 17.30 -9.16
CA THR A 882 10.45 16.07 -8.59
C THR A 882 10.51 14.88 -9.52
N ASP A 883 10.98 13.79 -8.92
CA ASP A 883 10.64 12.43 -9.28
C ASP A 883 9.08 12.31 -9.40
N PRO A 884 8.52 11.67 -10.44
CA PRO A 884 7.09 11.37 -10.56
C PRO A 884 6.50 10.21 -9.74
N GLY A 885 7.22 9.67 -8.77
CA GLY A 885 6.76 8.69 -7.78
C GLY A 885 6.63 9.34 -6.41
N ASP A 886 6.19 8.56 -5.42
CA ASP A 886 5.81 9.10 -4.10
C ASP A 886 7.02 9.55 -3.28
N GLY A 887 7.36 10.83 -3.44
CA GLY A 887 8.42 11.50 -2.69
C GLY A 887 8.01 11.95 -1.28
N GLY A 888 8.75 12.92 -0.76
CA GLY A 888 8.51 13.46 0.57
C GLY A 888 7.39 14.51 0.62
N ARG A 889 7.45 15.43 1.58
CA ARG A 889 6.49 16.54 1.73
C ARG A 889 6.72 17.70 0.76
N GLY A 890 7.91 17.76 0.16
CA GLY A 890 8.37 18.83 -0.72
C GLY A 890 9.29 19.82 -0.05
N ILE A 891 9.38 21.03 -0.61
CA ILE A 891 10.36 22.05 -0.20
C ILE A 891 9.74 23.41 0.09
N PHE A 892 10.38 24.14 1.00
CA PHE A 892 9.87 25.34 1.65
C PHE A 892 11.00 26.37 1.75
N VAL A 893 10.74 27.62 1.37
CA VAL A 893 11.74 28.70 1.28
C VAL A 893 11.24 29.97 1.94
N ASP A 894 12.14 30.66 2.65
CA ASP A 894 11.84 31.81 3.52
C ASP A 894 13.11 32.67 3.79
N ASP A 895 13.00 33.84 4.44
CA ASP A 895 14.09 34.79 4.78
C ASP A 895 15.06 35.02 3.59
N THR A 896 14.48 35.33 2.42
CA THR A 896 15.22 35.42 1.14
C THR A 896 15.76 36.82 0.88
N LYS A 897 17.07 36.98 0.65
CA LYS A 897 17.71 38.31 0.52
C LYS A 897 19.01 38.31 -0.26
N LEU A 898 19.22 39.37 -1.04
CA LEU A 898 20.48 39.65 -1.72
C LEU A 898 21.40 40.42 -0.77
N VAL A 899 22.55 39.86 -0.41
CA VAL A 899 23.59 40.55 0.38
C VAL A 899 24.59 41.20 -0.56
N VAL A 900 24.91 42.49 -0.35
CA VAL A 900 25.94 43.22 -1.10
C VAL A 900 26.74 44.10 -0.14
N GLY A 901 28.06 43.94 -0.12
CA GLY A 901 28.96 44.71 0.75
C GLY A 901 28.75 44.47 2.25
N GLY A 902 28.02 43.41 2.62
CA GLY A 902 27.56 43.15 4.00
C GLY A 902 26.23 43.80 4.37
N GLY A 903 25.56 44.52 3.46
CA GLY A 903 24.19 44.99 3.63
C GLY A 903 23.17 44.08 2.95
N GLU A 904 22.00 43.89 3.55
CA GLU A 904 20.90 43.08 3.01
C GLU A 904 19.95 43.95 2.14
N LEU A 905 19.57 43.44 0.97
CA LEU A 905 18.75 44.14 -0.04
C LEU A 905 17.58 43.27 -0.50
N GLY A 906 16.38 43.86 -0.54
CA GLY A 906 15.17 43.18 -1.02
C GLY A 906 14.88 41.88 -0.27
N ALA A 907 14.89 41.95 1.07
CA ALA A 907 14.50 40.83 1.91
C ALA A 907 13.01 40.51 1.75
N GLU A 908 12.67 39.23 1.63
CA GLU A 908 11.31 38.73 1.48
C GLU A 908 11.15 37.40 2.25
N GLY A 909 10.31 37.44 3.28
CA GLY A 909 9.78 36.29 4.04
C GLY A 909 8.33 35.95 3.67
N PHE A 910 7.90 36.37 2.47
CA PHE A 910 6.64 36.02 1.81
C PHE A 910 5.32 36.44 2.49
N GLU A 911 5.35 37.10 3.65
CA GLU A 911 4.18 37.47 4.47
C GLU A 911 2.98 38.10 3.74
N THR A 912 3.20 38.78 2.61
CA THR A 912 2.13 39.49 1.87
C THR A 912 1.88 38.98 0.45
N SER A 913 2.85 38.35 -0.19
CA SER A 913 2.79 37.83 -1.57
C SER A 913 4.02 36.95 -1.87
N LEU A 914 4.27 36.55 -3.12
CA LEU A 914 5.59 36.02 -3.51
C LEU A 914 6.68 37.12 -3.63
N GLY A 915 6.30 38.40 -3.48
CA GLY A 915 7.24 39.52 -3.43
C GLY A 915 7.91 39.76 -4.78
N PRO A 916 9.25 39.86 -4.84
CA PRO A 916 10.00 39.92 -6.10
C PRO A 916 10.16 38.56 -6.80
N TRP A 917 9.62 37.47 -6.23
CA TRP A 917 9.65 36.14 -6.83
C TRP A 917 8.37 35.83 -7.63
N THR A 918 8.51 35.02 -8.67
CA THR A 918 7.43 34.53 -9.53
C THR A 918 7.45 33.00 -9.57
N ALA A 919 6.29 32.37 -9.38
CA ALA A 919 6.12 30.94 -9.64
C ALA A 919 6.06 30.74 -11.17
N SER A 920 7.17 30.28 -11.75
CA SER A 920 7.35 30.10 -13.19
C SER A 920 6.70 28.81 -13.68
N GLY A 921 6.47 28.71 -14.99
CA GLY A 921 6.17 27.44 -15.64
C GLY A 921 7.36 26.46 -15.55
N PRO A 922 7.15 25.18 -15.86
CA PRO A 922 8.23 24.20 -15.90
C PRO A 922 9.12 24.49 -17.13
N PRO A 923 10.44 24.24 -17.10
CA PRO A 923 11.32 24.57 -18.23
C PRO A 923 11.03 23.73 -19.46
N ASP A 924 11.27 24.30 -20.65
CA ASP A 924 10.96 23.70 -21.95
C ASP A 924 11.36 22.21 -22.03
N GLY A 925 10.39 21.38 -22.41
CA GLY A 925 10.52 19.93 -22.49
C GLY A 925 10.21 19.15 -21.21
N SER A 926 9.93 19.83 -20.08
CA SER A 926 9.48 19.18 -18.84
C SER A 926 7.97 18.93 -18.80
N PRO A 927 7.46 17.98 -17.98
CA PRO A 927 6.04 17.74 -17.84
C PRO A 927 5.24 18.96 -17.35
N ALA A 928 3.95 18.98 -17.69
CA ALA A 928 3.03 20.01 -17.21
C ALA A 928 2.79 19.88 -15.69
N LEU A 929 2.93 21.01 -14.99
CA LEU A 929 2.80 21.11 -13.54
C LEU A 929 1.47 20.55 -13.02
N ARG A 930 1.55 19.56 -12.12
CA ARG A 930 0.41 19.06 -11.33
C ARG A 930 0.22 19.88 -10.05
N GLY A 931 1.31 20.45 -9.52
CA GLY A 931 1.39 21.49 -8.49
C GLY A 931 2.51 22.48 -8.81
N ASN A 932 2.57 23.62 -8.12
CA ASN A 932 3.66 24.60 -8.25
C ASN A 932 3.83 25.43 -6.98
N TRP A 933 4.88 26.26 -6.93
CA TRP A 933 5.15 27.19 -5.85
C TRP A 933 3.94 28.08 -5.52
N ALA A 934 3.44 27.95 -4.30
CA ALA A 934 2.41 28.79 -3.72
C ALA A 934 2.92 29.43 -2.43
N ARG A 935 2.36 30.58 -2.03
CA ARG A 935 2.56 31.07 -0.66
C ARG A 935 1.65 30.29 0.26
N SER A 936 2.22 29.61 1.27
CA SER A 936 1.46 28.83 2.24
C SER A 936 1.80 29.18 3.69
N GLN A 937 0.89 28.85 4.59
CA GLN A 937 1.17 28.68 6.01
C GLN A 937 1.64 27.23 6.26
N ASP A 938 1.79 26.81 7.51
CA ASP A 938 2.25 25.44 7.86
C ASP A 938 1.36 24.35 7.24
N LEU A 939 1.87 23.71 6.18
CA LEU A 939 1.19 22.64 5.42
C LEU A 939 1.23 21.29 6.13
N PHE A 940 2.20 21.08 7.01
CA PHE A 940 2.44 19.78 7.64
C PHE A 940 2.68 19.97 9.14
N PRO A 941 1.65 20.42 9.90
CA PRO A 941 1.77 20.75 11.31
C PRO A 941 2.41 19.59 12.07
N SER A 942 3.57 19.90 12.66
CA SER A 942 4.44 18.90 13.26
C SER A 942 4.46 19.06 14.77
N ALA A 943 4.39 17.95 15.51
CA ALA A 943 4.35 17.94 16.97
C ALA A 943 5.45 17.05 17.56
N GLY A 944 6.05 17.48 18.68
CA GLY A 944 6.98 16.65 19.46
C GLY A 944 6.29 15.53 20.27
N ALA A 945 4.96 15.60 20.37
CA ALA A 945 4.13 14.51 20.88
C ALA A 945 2.75 14.51 20.20
N ILE A 946 2.18 13.33 20.00
CA ILE A 946 0.83 13.12 19.44
C ILE A 946 -0.04 12.32 20.42
N THR A 947 -1.35 12.54 20.37
CA THR A 947 -2.36 11.76 21.10
C THR A 947 -3.46 11.24 20.19
N THR A 948 -3.89 10.00 20.41
CA THR A 948 -5.12 9.41 19.86
C THR A 948 -6.10 9.10 21.01
N ARG A 949 -7.16 8.33 20.73
CA ARG A 949 -8.05 7.76 21.76
C ARG A 949 -7.36 6.72 22.66
N ASN A 950 -6.40 5.95 22.13
CA ASN A 950 -5.78 4.82 22.84
C ASN A 950 -4.28 4.99 23.10
N THR A 951 -3.62 5.96 22.47
CA THR A 951 -2.15 6.06 22.46
C THR A 951 -1.65 7.49 22.72
N VAL A 952 -0.45 7.60 23.30
CA VAL A 952 0.36 8.83 23.38
C VAL A 952 1.73 8.50 22.80
N LEU A 953 2.19 9.28 21.84
CA LEU A 953 3.52 9.18 21.24
C LEU A 953 4.35 10.41 21.64
N ILE A 954 5.58 10.22 22.11
CA ILE A 954 6.50 11.29 22.54
C ILE A 954 7.87 11.04 21.92
N GLY A 955 8.42 12.05 21.23
CA GLY A 955 9.64 11.92 20.41
C GLY A 955 10.97 11.81 21.17
N PHE A 956 10.96 11.54 22.46
CA PHE A 956 12.17 11.38 23.29
C PHE A 956 11.88 10.45 24.47
N GLY A 957 12.91 9.75 24.93
CA GLY A 957 12.86 8.94 26.15
C GLY A 957 12.95 9.78 27.44
N LEU A 958 12.52 9.22 28.57
CA LEU A 958 12.62 9.90 29.87
C LEU A 958 14.06 10.02 30.40
N GLU A 959 15.00 9.24 29.87
CA GLU A 959 16.44 9.37 30.12
C GLU A 959 16.98 10.76 29.74
N HIS A 960 16.36 11.43 28.76
CA HIS A 960 16.70 12.78 28.33
C HIS A 960 16.13 13.89 29.21
N VAL A 961 15.22 13.57 30.14
CA VAL A 961 14.58 14.54 31.05
C VAL A 961 15.32 14.50 32.39
N PRO A 962 16.21 15.45 32.76
CA PRO A 962 17.02 15.32 33.98
C PRO A 962 16.16 15.49 35.25
N GLY A 963 15.16 16.37 35.19
CA GLY A 963 14.27 16.69 36.31
C GLY A 963 13.31 15.55 36.68
N ALA A 964 13.40 15.04 37.91
CA ALA A 964 12.46 14.03 38.40
C ALA A 964 11.01 14.57 38.53
N ALA A 965 10.86 15.86 38.82
CA ALA A 965 9.55 16.54 38.84
C ALA A 965 8.95 16.61 37.43
N ASP A 966 9.77 16.93 36.42
CA ASP A 966 9.41 17.02 35.01
C ASP A 966 9.00 15.64 34.46
N ARG A 967 9.79 14.59 34.72
CA ARG A 967 9.44 13.18 34.40
C ARG A 967 8.08 12.79 35.00
N LYS A 968 7.85 13.12 36.27
CA LYS A 968 6.54 12.94 36.93
C LYS A 968 5.44 13.72 36.20
N GLN A 969 5.65 15.00 35.90
CA GLN A 969 4.63 15.85 35.29
C GLN A 969 4.24 15.35 33.89
N LEU A 970 5.22 15.02 33.05
CA LEU A 970 5.04 14.49 31.69
C LEU A 970 4.24 13.19 31.69
N ILE A 971 4.67 12.18 32.47
CA ILE A 971 3.97 10.90 32.55
C ILE A 971 2.59 11.04 33.23
N GLY A 972 2.45 11.92 34.21
CA GLY A 972 1.14 12.24 34.82
C GLY A 972 0.14 12.82 33.82
N LYS A 973 0.62 13.61 32.85
CA LYS A 973 -0.17 14.18 31.76
C LYS A 973 -0.49 13.14 30.69
N ALA A 974 0.47 12.31 30.28
CA ALA A 974 0.22 11.20 29.33
C ALA A 974 -0.80 10.19 29.88
N LEU A 975 -0.66 9.79 31.15
CA LEU A 975 -1.64 8.98 31.86
C LEU A 975 -3.02 9.65 32.03
N SER A 976 -3.12 10.96 31.85
CA SER A 976 -4.38 11.72 31.91
C SER A 976 -5.02 11.91 30.53
N ALA A 977 -4.23 11.97 29.46
CA ALA A 977 -4.73 11.94 28.08
C ALA A 977 -5.46 10.61 27.79
N LEU A 978 -4.84 9.48 28.16
CA LEU A 978 -5.38 8.11 28.00
C LEU A 978 -6.65 7.78 28.82
N ARG A 979 -7.16 8.73 29.60
CA ARG A 979 -8.39 8.61 30.43
C ARG A 979 -9.58 9.39 29.86
N ARG A 980 -9.41 10.06 28.72
CA ARG A 980 -10.44 10.83 28.02
C ARG A 980 -10.96 10.07 26.80
#